data_AF-Q17FZ5-F1
#
_entry.id   AF-Q17FZ5-F1
#
_cell.length_a   1.000
_cell.length_b   1.000
_cell.length_c   1.000
_cell.angle_alpha   90.00
_cell.angle_beta   90.00
_cell.angle_gamma   90.00
#
_symmetry.space_group_name_H-M   'P 1'
#
loop_
_entity.id
_entity.type
_entity.pdbx_description
1 polymer ?
#
loop_
_entity_poly.entity_id
_entity_poly.type
_entity_poly.pdbx_seq_one_letter_code
_entity_poly.pdbx_strand_id
1 'polypeptide(L)'
;MSSSLLDKLHQKISQYILLKNRQLRRFSRLVLDCEFLRFAEVIEDTEHFLEDFIRNLALFPTGNVFITSIGHRIKRLCGARDHCLRKLEGFERVIVDCEDALVKKIFYQRLHRTKHAFQQQFRTYRKEVEDFLLQLLDINQIAQYQNQFNRTCFLYLTVLKNHDNIRHLFREEFLRFHAIYNISNLKLQTHELLLDILVRHLHLFDEMASSEGSSIESIRDRLNQEIIKSRTDIVIQEAELTELRQELFPSEVSLKEQRHAAIDRLEVRELDLEHRIRSIDVLQSDIQGLEAQVARLIEERERVHEQLMEKRDALRCGIREVVRLEKLIQQIEKEISDRMVAFQKHLEELELKRIAILEDETLTEEERARLLAELDQEIAMIREKHDEDQRLLKDRCEELKAMSRSVIEGLDGLRDELMQKHLDEIRELEEQKKNATPSELELINARIAELQREFDENMAMLDMAQARRQYFQDEHGRYYISEFGQKVYQRESGASEYILTEDGQWEKIRNAVELETDEKGEFYIDNFGRKIYTKRYYEDEYGKYYIDSEGKRVYLEPSLVSEIENSLQPEVEELQETLVLPSEDEQSTVESDLGDTEEAKIKRADDIKYVQETVGVPLRKGLALTFLHQPEDPIEFLAKFLEKYHNDQQKEAERTRTRTLHRFYQQIANTLLCAKQL
;
A
#
# COMPACT_ATOMS: atom_id res chain seq x y z
N MET A 1 33.28 35.88 38.02
CA MET A 1 32.94 35.98 39.46
C MET A 1 34.22 36.18 40.24
N SER A 2 34.22 36.89 41.38
CA SER A 2 35.38 36.88 42.28
C SER A 2 35.62 35.45 42.79
N SER A 3 36.87 35.05 43.05
CA SER A 3 37.19 33.68 43.56
C SER A 3 36.35 33.33 44.81
N SER A 4 36.13 34.30 45.69
CA SER A 4 35.24 34.17 46.85
C SER A 4 33.77 33.84 46.55
N LEU A 5 33.22 34.25 45.41
CA LEU A 5 31.83 33.96 45.02
C LEU A 5 31.69 32.58 44.40
N LEU A 6 32.71 32.16 43.64
CA LEU A 6 32.77 30.82 43.04
C LEU A 6 32.90 29.75 44.13
N ASP A 7 33.77 29.98 45.12
CA ASP A 7 33.94 29.07 46.26
C ASP A 7 32.65 28.90 47.08
N LYS A 8 31.90 29.99 47.27
CA LYS A 8 30.58 29.97 47.94
C LYS A 8 29.55 29.15 47.14
N LEU A 9 29.56 29.24 45.81
CA LEU A 9 28.67 28.49 44.95
C LEU A 9 29.00 26.97 44.97
N HIS A 10 30.27 26.61 44.89
CA HIS A 10 30.73 25.22 45.06
C HIS A 10 30.30 24.61 46.38
N GLN A 11 30.43 25.38 47.45
CA GLN A 11 30.07 24.94 48.79
C GLN A 11 28.55 24.72 48.89
N LYS A 12 27.76 25.65 48.34
CA LYS A 12 26.29 25.56 48.32
C LYS A 12 25.79 24.33 47.57
N ILE A 13 26.34 24.03 46.38
CA ILE A 13 25.97 22.86 45.58
C ILE A 13 26.28 21.56 46.33
N SER A 14 27.49 21.45 46.88
CA SER A 14 27.93 20.27 47.63
C SER A 14 27.02 19.99 48.83
N GLN A 15 26.68 21.03 49.60
CA GLN A 15 25.80 20.92 50.76
C GLN A 15 24.39 20.50 50.37
N TYR A 16 23.83 21.11 49.34
CA TYR A 16 22.48 20.79 48.89
C TYR A 16 22.37 19.32 48.47
N ILE A 17 23.37 18.80 47.75
CA ILE A 17 23.45 17.39 47.37
C ILE A 17 23.64 16.46 48.57
N LEU A 18 24.48 16.83 49.55
CA LEU A 18 24.72 16.04 50.75
C LEU A 18 23.49 15.95 51.65
N LEU A 19 22.79 17.07 51.86
CA LEU A 19 21.54 17.14 52.62
C LEU A 19 20.49 16.22 51.98
N LYS A 20 20.30 16.31 50.66
CA LYS A 20 19.34 15.45 49.97
C LYS A 20 19.70 13.98 50.04
N ASN A 21 20.98 13.65 49.90
CA ASN A 21 21.47 12.28 50.07
C ASN A 21 21.20 11.72 51.47
N ARG A 22 21.38 12.54 52.51
CA ARG A 22 21.09 12.14 53.89
C ARG A 22 19.61 11.84 54.07
N GLN A 23 18.74 12.69 53.54
CA GLN A 23 17.29 12.52 53.60
C GLN A 23 16.85 11.25 52.85
N LEU A 24 17.29 11.06 51.61
CA LEU A 24 16.91 9.89 50.81
C LEU A 24 17.38 8.56 51.41
N ARG A 25 18.52 8.54 52.11
CA ARG A 25 18.95 7.35 52.88
C ARG A 25 18.04 7.04 54.05
N ARG A 26 17.50 8.06 54.73
CA ARG A 26 16.50 7.87 55.79
C ARG A 26 15.20 7.30 55.20
N PHE A 27 14.81 7.78 54.02
CA PHE A 27 13.60 7.32 53.32
C PHE A 27 13.74 5.93 52.69
N SER A 28 14.95 5.41 52.48
CA SER A 28 15.17 4.15 51.75
C SER A 28 14.64 2.90 52.47
N ARG A 29 14.15 3.03 53.69
CA ARG A 29 13.52 1.94 54.47
C ARG A 29 12.04 2.21 54.76
N LEU A 30 11.50 3.31 54.25
CA LEU A 30 10.17 3.79 54.59
C LEU A 30 9.22 3.75 53.40
N VAL A 31 7.96 3.55 53.72
CA VAL A 31 6.82 3.87 52.85
C VAL A 31 6.35 5.26 53.25
N LEU A 32 6.46 6.23 52.35
CA LEU A 32 6.24 7.63 52.69
C LEU A 32 4.77 8.01 52.63
N ASP A 33 4.45 9.13 53.26
CA ASP A 33 3.14 9.78 53.19
C ASP A 33 3.28 11.24 52.75
N CYS A 34 2.28 11.78 52.05
CA CYS A 34 2.27 13.18 51.64
C CYS A 34 2.47 14.15 52.81
N GLU A 35 1.86 13.89 53.97
CA GLU A 35 1.97 14.79 55.12
C GLU A 35 3.35 14.67 55.80
N PHE A 36 3.91 13.46 55.81
CA PHE A 36 5.29 13.23 56.25
C PHE A 36 6.30 13.91 55.33
N LEU A 37 6.10 13.87 54.01
CA LEU A 37 6.94 14.58 53.05
C LEU A 37 6.95 16.09 53.28
N ARG A 38 5.78 16.70 53.52
CA ARG A 38 5.68 18.13 53.85
C ARG A 38 6.38 18.47 55.16
N PHE A 39 6.25 17.61 56.17
CA PHE A 39 7.01 17.77 57.41
C PHE A 39 8.52 17.70 57.15
N ALA A 40 8.96 16.73 56.35
CA ALA A 40 10.37 16.55 56.01
C ALA A 40 10.95 17.73 55.21
N GLU A 41 10.15 18.44 54.41
CA GLU A 41 10.55 19.71 53.78
C GLU A 41 10.84 20.80 54.82
N VAL A 42 9.98 20.95 55.85
CA VAL A 42 10.22 21.94 56.93
C VAL A 42 11.48 21.61 57.75
N ILE A 43 11.74 20.31 57.93
CA ILE A 43 12.96 19.78 58.54
C ILE A 43 14.18 20.16 57.68
N GLU A 44 14.13 19.90 56.37
CA GLU A 44 15.20 20.20 55.41
C GLU A 44 15.48 21.72 55.33
N ASP A 45 14.43 22.55 55.27
CA ASP A 45 14.51 24.02 55.33
C ASP A 45 15.22 24.50 56.61
N THR A 46 14.98 23.81 57.73
CA THR A 46 15.55 24.19 59.02
C THR A 46 16.97 23.67 59.20
N GLU A 47 17.29 22.47 58.68
CA GLU A 47 18.67 21.96 58.63
C GLU A 47 19.54 22.85 57.73
N HIS A 48 19.03 23.28 56.58
CA HIS A 48 19.75 24.20 55.71
C HIS A 48 20.04 25.53 56.41
N PHE A 49 19.03 26.11 57.09
CA PHE A 49 19.21 27.33 57.88
C PHE A 49 20.24 27.16 59.01
N LEU A 50 20.22 26.04 59.73
CA LEU A 50 21.19 25.75 60.78
C LEU A 50 22.61 25.62 60.25
N GLU A 51 22.81 24.89 59.15
CA GLU A 51 24.13 24.71 58.55
C GLU A 51 24.69 26.02 58.00
N ASP A 52 23.85 26.85 57.39
CA ASP A 52 24.23 28.20 56.95
C ASP A 52 24.57 29.10 58.14
N PHE A 53 23.86 28.95 59.26
CA PHE A 53 24.10 29.72 60.47
C PHE A 53 25.44 29.36 61.13
N ILE A 54 25.69 28.08 61.40
CA ILE A 54 26.91 27.59 62.06
C ILE A 54 28.17 28.05 61.29
N ARG A 55 28.11 28.10 59.95
CA ARG A 55 29.25 28.52 59.12
C ARG A 55 29.50 30.03 59.17
N ASN A 56 28.46 30.82 59.38
CA ASN A 56 28.54 32.28 59.39
C ASN A 56 28.44 32.86 60.81
N LEU A 57 28.65 32.03 61.84
CA LEU A 57 28.51 32.39 63.26
C LEU A 57 29.32 33.62 63.67
N ALA A 58 30.47 33.85 63.03
CA ALA A 58 31.34 35.02 63.25
C ALA A 58 30.81 36.35 62.65
N LEU A 59 29.82 36.30 61.75
CA LEU A 59 29.26 37.45 61.03
C LEU A 59 27.90 37.88 61.58
N PHE A 60 27.27 37.07 62.45
CA PHE A 60 25.96 37.38 63.01
C PHE A 60 26.08 38.11 64.35
N PRO A 61 25.49 39.30 64.52
CA PRO A 61 25.39 39.90 65.84
C PRO A 61 24.45 39.05 66.70
N THR A 62 24.91 38.65 67.89
CA THR A 62 24.17 37.92 68.94
C THR A 62 23.06 38.80 69.56
N GLY A 63 22.08 39.20 68.75
CA GLY A 63 20.97 40.07 69.15
C GLY A 63 19.63 39.35 69.33
N ASN A 64 18.72 39.97 70.08
CA ASN A 64 17.36 39.47 70.36
C ASN A 64 16.54 39.09 69.12
N VAL A 65 16.75 39.77 67.97
CA VAL A 65 16.05 39.48 66.70
C VAL A 65 16.37 38.08 66.18
N PHE A 66 17.62 37.64 66.37
CA PHE A 66 18.08 36.32 65.93
C PHE A 66 17.52 35.18 66.79
N ILE A 67 17.58 35.36 68.12
CA ILE A 67 16.99 34.46 69.11
C ILE A 67 15.48 34.28 68.83
N THR A 68 14.81 35.37 68.46
CA THR A 68 13.40 35.36 68.05
C THR A 68 13.17 34.57 66.75
N SER A 69 14.07 34.68 65.76
CA SER A 69 14.00 33.91 64.51
C SER A 69 14.15 32.40 64.73
N ILE A 70 15.11 31.98 65.55
CA ILE A 70 15.23 30.56 65.95
C ILE A 70 13.97 30.11 66.70
N GLY A 71 13.49 30.91 67.66
CA GLY A 71 12.26 30.61 68.42
C GLY A 71 11.04 30.43 67.52
N HIS A 72 10.90 31.24 66.46
CA HIS A 72 9.85 31.08 65.45
C HIS A 72 10.02 29.81 64.62
N ARG A 73 11.24 29.44 64.24
CA ARG A 73 11.52 28.19 63.50
C ARG A 73 11.23 26.96 64.33
N ILE A 74 11.64 26.93 65.61
CA ILE A 74 11.29 25.85 66.55
C ILE A 74 9.77 25.74 66.67
N LYS A 75 9.06 26.87 66.81
CA LYS A 75 7.59 26.87 66.83
C LYS A 75 6.98 26.33 65.53
N ARG A 76 7.55 26.67 64.37
CA ARG A 76 7.12 26.15 63.06
C ARG A 76 7.37 24.64 62.95
N LEU A 77 8.50 24.14 63.45
CA LEU A 77 8.82 22.70 63.50
C LEU A 77 7.84 21.92 64.36
N CYS A 78 7.59 22.38 65.60
CA CYS A 78 6.60 21.76 66.48
C CYS A 78 5.19 21.79 65.85
N GLY A 79 4.81 22.92 65.22
CA GLY A 79 3.53 23.02 64.52
C GLY A 79 3.42 22.09 63.31
N ALA A 80 4.51 21.90 62.56
CA ALA A 80 4.57 20.97 61.44
C ALA A 80 4.48 19.50 61.92
N ARG A 81 5.16 19.16 63.04
CA ARG A 81 4.99 17.85 63.71
C ARG A 81 3.53 17.63 64.08
N ASP A 82 2.92 18.53 64.84
CA ASP A 82 1.55 18.38 65.33
C ASP A 82 0.54 18.30 64.19
N HIS A 83 0.82 18.95 63.05
CA HIS A 83 0.01 18.80 61.85
C HIS A 83 0.17 17.41 61.22
N CYS A 84 1.41 16.94 61.03
CA CYS A 84 1.72 15.64 60.45
C CYS A 84 1.08 14.51 61.27
N LEU A 85 1.32 14.48 62.58
CA LEU A 85 0.82 13.45 63.49
C LEU A 85 -0.71 13.39 63.48
N ARG A 86 -1.39 14.53 63.62
CA ARG A 86 -2.87 14.57 63.57
C ARG A 86 -3.44 14.02 62.25
N LYS A 87 -2.76 14.26 61.13
CA LYS A 87 -3.20 13.74 59.82
C LYS A 87 -2.92 12.24 59.65
N LEU A 88 -1.81 11.76 60.21
CA LEU A 88 -1.47 10.33 60.24
C LEU A 88 -2.44 9.56 61.15
N GLU A 89 -2.72 10.06 62.35
CA GLU A 89 -3.73 9.50 63.28
C GLU A 89 -5.15 9.54 62.71
N GLY A 90 -5.48 10.62 61.98
CA GLY A 90 -6.76 10.71 61.28
C GLY A 90 -6.90 9.64 60.19
N PHE A 91 -5.80 9.32 59.50
CA PHE A 91 -5.79 8.27 58.50
C PHE A 91 -5.84 6.87 59.11
N GLU A 92 -5.11 6.65 60.19
CA GLU A 92 -5.13 5.38 60.95
C GLU A 92 -6.54 5.05 61.43
N ARG A 93 -7.25 5.99 62.04
CA ARG A 93 -8.66 5.82 62.44
C ARG A 93 -9.54 5.42 61.27
N VAL A 94 -9.38 6.08 60.12
CA VAL A 94 -10.11 5.73 58.89
C VAL A 94 -9.79 4.31 58.44
N ILE A 95 -8.54 3.84 58.56
CA ILE A 95 -8.15 2.48 58.14
C ILE A 95 -8.64 1.40 59.12
N VAL A 96 -8.66 1.70 60.42
CA VAL A 96 -9.17 0.80 61.46
C VAL A 96 -10.67 0.58 61.31
N ASP A 97 -11.44 1.65 61.09
CA ASP A 97 -12.91 1.61 61.05
C ASP A 97 -13.49 1.23 59.66
N CYS A 98 -12.63 1.04 58.65
CA CYS A 98 -13.04 0.82 57.27
C CYS A 98 -13.09 -0.66 56.90
N GLU A 99 -14.07 -1.04 56.06
CA GLU A 99 -14.18 -2.39 55.48
C GLU A 99 -12.94 -2.78 54.66
N ASP A 100 -12.55 -4.06 54.73
CA ASP A 100 -11.31 -4.59 54.11
C ASP A 100 -11.22 -4.34 52.59
N ALA A 101 -12.35 -4.44 51.88
CA ALA A 101 -12.40 -4.17 50.44
C ALA A 101 -12.04 -2.71 50.09
N LEU A 102 -12.37 -1.77 50.99
CA LEU A 102 -12.12 -0.33 50.80
C LEU A 102 -10.72 0.08 51.27
N VAL A 103 -10.15 -0.61 52.27
CA VAL A 103 -8.78 -0.39 52.77
C VAL A 103 -7.78 -0.44 51.61
N LYS A 104 -7.90 -1.43 50.71
CA LYS A 104 -7.04 -1.59 49.54
C LYS A 104 -7.07 -0.37 48.62
N LYS A 105 -8.28 0.10 48.28
CA LYS A 105 -8.47 1.24 47.39
C LYS A 105 -7.91 2.52 48.01
N ILE A 106 -8.25 2.77 49.27
CA ILE A 106 -7.84 3.98 50.00
C ILE A 106 -6.32 4.02 50.17
N PHE A 107 -5.71 2.91 50.64
CA PHE A 107 -4.27 2.83 50.88
C PHE A 107 -3.45 3.00 49.60
N TYR A 108 -3.80 2.28 48.51
CA TYR A 108 -3.06 2.43 47.25
C TYR A 108 -3.30 3.76 46.55
N GLN A 109 -4.49 4.36 46.68
CA GLN A 109 -4.74 5.71 46.16
C GLN A 109 -3.87 6.72 46.89
N ARG A 110 -3.72 6.59 48.22
CA ARG A 110 -2.85 7.43 49.03
C ARG A 110 -1.37 7.23 48.65
N LEU A 111 -0.92 5.98 48.51
CA LEU A 111 0.43 5.64 48.07
C LEU A 111 0.76 6.23 46.69
N HIS A 112 -0.19 6.18 45.75
CA HIS A 112 -0.03 6.78 44.42
C HIS A 112 0.11 8.30 44.49
N ARG A 113 -0.70 8.97 45.33
CA ARG A 113 -0.59 10.42 45.56
C ARG A 113 0.77 10.77 46.16
N THR A 114 1.25 10.02 47.15
CA THR A 114 2.58 10.19 47.74
C THR A 114 3.67 10.01 46.69
N LYS A 115 3.60 8.95 45.88
CA LYS A 115 4.56 8.71 44.80
C LYS A 115 4.65 9.91 43.86
N HIS A 116 3.51 10.44 43.42
CA HIS A 116 3.48 11.60 42.54
C HIS A 116 4.06 12.86 43.20
N ALA A 117 3.70 13.14 44.45
CA ALA A 117 4.22 14.27 45.20
C ALA A 117 5.75 14.18 45.36
N PHE A 118 6.27 13.01 45.73
CA PHE A 118 7.70 12.77 45.88
C PHE A 118 8.47 12.91 44.55
N GLN A 119 7.90 12.41 43.45
CA GLN A 119 8.47 12.60 42.11
C GLN A 119 8.53 14.08 41.72
N GLN A 120 7.48 14.85 42.05
CA GLN A 120 7.45 16.28 41.78
C GLN A 120 8.50 17.04 42.59
N GLN A 121 8.60 16.77 43.90
CA GLN A 121 9.64 17.34 44.77
C GLN A 121 11.05 17.04 44.24
N PHE A 122 11.31 15.80 43.83
CA PHE A 122 12.61 15.42 43.29
C PHE A 122 12.92 16.09 41.93
N ARG A 123 11.91 16.31 41.08
CA ARG A 123 12.08 17.07 39.84
C ARG A 123 12.46 18.52 40.11
N THR A 124 11.83 19.17 41.08
CA THR A 124 12.19 20.54 41.49
C THR A 124 13.63 20.59 42.02
N TYR A 125 13.99 19.70 42.95
CA TYR A 125 15.34 19.58 43.46
C TYR A 125 16.37 19.37 42.34
N ARG A 126 16.09 18.48 41.39
CA ARG A 126 16.95 18.21 40.24
C ARG A 126 17.17 19.47 39.40
N LYS A 127 16.10 20.20 39.10
CA LYS A 127 16.16 21.44 38.33
C LYS A 127 17.01 22.49 39.04
N GLU A 128 16.85 22.66 40.34
CA GLU A 128 17.65 23.60 41.14
C GLU A 128 19.14 23.23 41.15
N VAL A 129 19.48 21.95 41.27
CA VAL A 129 20.88 21.49 41.17
C VAL A 129 21.44 21.75 39.76
N GLU A 130 20.67 21.46 38.71
CA GLU A 130 21.05 21.75 37.33
C GLU A 130 21.29 23.26 37.12
N ASP A 131 20.40 24.12 37.65
CA ASP A 131 20.52 25.57 37.60
C ASP A 131 21.78 26.07 38.35
N PHE A 132 22.12 25.49 39.50
CA PHE A 132 23.37 25.82 40.20
C PHE A 132 24.62 25.35 39.44
N LEU A 133 24.58 24.17 38.82
CA LEU A 133 25.71 23.66 38.02
C LEU A 133 25.96 24.52 36.77
N LEU A 134 24.91 25.03 36.13
CA LEU A 134 25.01 25.95 35.00
C LEU A 134 25.71 27.27 35.37
N GLN A 135 25.65 27.70 36.64
CA GLN A 135 26.32 28.90 37.12
C GLN A 135 27.84 28.75 37.30
N LEU A 136 28.39 27.52 37.34
CA LEU A 136 29.83 27.27 37.52
C LEU A 136 30.66 27.51 36.25
N LEU A 137 30.06 27.40 35.06
CA LEU A 137 30.68 27.63 33.74
C LEU A 137 31.97 26.82 33.41
N ASP A 138 32.44 25.92 34.30
CA ASP A 138 33.60 25.02 34.11
C ASP A 138 33.18 23.54 34.06
N ILE A 139 33.50 22.87 32.95
CA ILE A 139 33.14 21.49 32.65
C ILE A 139 33.78 20.49 33.62
N ASN A 140 35.01 20.73 34.06
CA ASN A 140 35.72 19.81 34.96
C ASN A 140 35.12 19.81 36.38
N GLN A 141 34.67 20.98 36.81
CA GLN A 141 33.98 21.17 38.08
C GLN A 141 32.58 20.53 38.07
N ILE A 142 31.84 20.65 36.95
CA ILE A 142 30.53 20.02 36.78
C ILE A 142 30.64 18.49 36.89
N ALA A 143 31.67 17.88 36.30
CA ALA A 143 31.88 16.43 36.35
C ALA A 143 32.04 15.88 37.78
N GLN A 144 32.66 16.65 38.69
CA GLN A 144 32.82 16.26 40.10
C GLN A 144 31.47 16.12 40.82
N TYR A 145 30.54 17.07 40.58
CA TYR A 145 29.20 17.04 41.19
C TYR A 145 28.27 16.04 40.52
N GLN A 146 28.49 15.73 39.24
CA GLN A 146 27.69 14.74 38.52
C GLN A 146 27.75 13.35 39.17
N ASN A 147 28.91 12.93 39.67
CA ASN A 147 29.04 11.68 40.42
C ASN A 147 28.24 11.68 41.73
N GLN A 148 28.26 12.80 42.46
CA GLN A 148 27.49 12.95 43.70
C GLN A 148 25.98 12.97 43.42
N PHE A 149 25.57 13.64 42.35
CA PHE A 149 24.18 13.72 41.91
C PHE A 149 23.66 12.37 41.40
N ASN A 150 24.48 11.60 40.68
CA ASN A 150 24.14 10.23 40.28
C ASN A 150 23.84 9.33 41.48
N ARG A 151 24.58 9.49 42.58
CA ARG A 151 24.29 8.79 43.84
C ARG A 151 22.94 9.22 44.42
N THR A 152 22.58 10.50 44.32
CA THR A 152 21.27 11.02 44.74
C THR A 152 20.14 10.40 43.90
N CYS A 153 20.31 10.33 42.58
CA CYS A 153 19.36 9.68 41.67
C CYS A 153 19.18 8.20 42.00
N PHE A 154 20.27 7.47 42.31
CA PHE A 154 20.18 6.08 42.73
C PHE A 154 19.37 5.89 44.02
N LEU A 155 19.61 6.75 45.03
CA LEU A 155 18.85 6.71 46.28
C LEU A 155 17.37 7.04 46.05
N TYR A 156 17.07 8.03 45.21
CA TYR A 156 15.69 8.35 44.81
C TYR A 156 14.99 7.17 44.14
N LEU A 157 15.63 6.50 43.19
CA LEU A 157 15.08 5.31 42.53
C LEU A 157 14.84 4.17 43.52
N THR A 158 15.71 4.04 44.53
CA THR A 158 15.55 3.05 45.61
C THR A 158 14.27 3.32 46.40
N VAL A 159 14.04 4.56 46.81
CA VAL A 159 12.81 4.96 47.55
C VAL A 159 11.56 4.71 46.71
N LEU A 160 11.58 5.05 45.42
CA LEU A 160 10.45 4.79 44.51
C LEU A 160 10.17 3.29 44.35
N LYS A 161 11.22 2.50 44.15
CA LYS A 161 11.09 1.04 44.00
C LYS A 161 10.46 0.43 45.24
N ASN A 162 10.80 0.91 46.43
CA ASN A 162 10.16 0.47 47.67
C ASN A 162 8.65 0.73 47.67
N HIS A 163 8.20 1.90 47.18
CA HIS A 163 6.77 2.20 47.10
C HIS A 163 6.04 1.28 46.11
N ASP A 164 6.69 0.95 44.99
CA ASP A 164 6.10 0.06 43.98
C ASP A 164 6.06 -1.40 44.46
N ASN A 165 7.09 -1.86 45.18
CA ASN A 165 7.18 -3.24 45.69
C ASN A 165 6.07 -3.60 46.69
N ILE A 166 5.50 -2.62 47.40
CA ILE A 166 4.40 -2.83 48.37
C ILE A 166 3.18 -3.51 47.73
N ARG A 167 2.96 -3.31 46.42
CA ARG A 167 1.85 -3.95 45.68
C ARG A 167 2.06 -5.46 45.49
N HIS A 168 3.31 -5.92 45.57
CA HIS A 168 3.69 -7.30 45.29
C HIS A 168 4.07 -8.08 46.55
N LEU A 169 4.36 -7.39 47.66
CA LEU A 169 4.87 -8.00 48.89
C LEU A 169 3.79 -8.44 49.88
N PHE A 170 2.65 -7.73 49.94
CA PHE A 170 1.65 -7.95 50.99
C PHE A 170 0.42 -8.71 50.46
N ARG A 171 0.03 -9.78 51.17
CA ARG A 171 -1.26 -10.46 50.95
C ARG A 171 -2.40 -9.52 51.35
N GLU A 172 -3.51 -9.57 50.63
CA GLU A 172 -4.64 -8.67 50.83
C GLU A 172 -5.23 -8.76 52.26
N GLU A 173 -5.18 -9.95 52.85
CA GLU A 173 -5.63 -10.27 54.21
C GLU A 173 -4.88 -9.48 55.31
N PHE A 174 -3.62 -9.09 55.06
CA PHE A 174 -2.79 -8.38 56.05
C PHE A 174 -2.61 -6.90 55.70
N LEU A 175 -3.29 -6.39 54.67
CA LEU A 175 -3.06 -5.04 54.16
C LEU A 175 -3.40 -3.97 55.20
N ARG A 176 -4.45 -4.18 56.01
CA ARG A 176 -4.82 -3.28 57.11
C ARG A 176 -3.69 -3.17 58.15
N PHE A 177 -3.19 -4.30 58.63
CA PHE A 177 -2.10 -4.33 59.61
C PHE A 177 -0.81 -3.69 59.07
N HIS A 178 -0.47 -3.93 57.79
CA HIS A 178 0.68 -3.27 57.16
C HIS A 178 0.47 -1.77 57.00
N ALA A 179 -0.75 -1.31 56.70
CA ALA A 179 -1.06 0.12 56.62
C ALA A 179 -0.90 0.80 57.99
N ILE A 180 -1.42 0.18 59.06
CA ILE A 180 -1.27 0.67 60.44
C ILE A 180 0.21 0.69 60.84
N TYR A 181 0.93 -0.41 60.61
CA TYR A 181 2.37 -0.50 60.89
C TYR A 181 3.17 0.60 60.17
N ASN A 182 2.90 0.85 58.89
CA ASN A 182 3.54 1.92 58.15
C ASN A 182 3.24 3.30 58.75
N ILE A 183 2.01 3.55 59.20
CA ILE A 183 1.62 4.82 59.84
C ILE A 183 2.37 5.01 61.15
N SER A 184 2.38 4.01 62.04
CA SER A 184 3.09 4.08 63.32
C SER A 184 4.60 4.26 63.12
N ASN A 185 5.18 3.64 62.08
CA ASN A 185 6.57 3.84 61.71
C ASN A 185 6.83 5.29 61.27
N LEU A 186 5.94 5.89 60.47
CA LEU A 186 6.06 7.29 60.09
C LEU A 186 5.88 8.26 61.27
N LYS A 187 5.03 7.93 62.26
CA LYS A 187 4.92 8.72 63.51
C LYS A 187 6.23 8.68 64.27
N LEU A 188 6.80 7.50 64.50
CA LEU A 188 8.11 7.33 65.14
C LEU A 188 9.19 8.17 64.43
N GLN A 189 9.29 8.03 63.10
CA GLN A 189 10.25 8.79 62.30
C GLN A 189 10.03 10.30 62.38
N THR A 190 8.79 10.77 62.54
CA THR A 190 8.47 12.20 62.74
C THR A 190 9.08 12.71 64.04
N HIS A 191 8.95 11.94 65.14
CA HIS A 191 9.54 12.30 66.43
C HIS A 191 11.07 12.21 66.42
N GLU A 192 11.65 11.17 65.81
CA GLU A 192 13.11 11.01 65.71
C GLU A 192 13.77 12.16 64.93
N LEU A 193 13.20 12.54 63.78
CA LEU A 193 13.70 13.65 62.97
C LEU A 193 13.62 14.98 63.72
N LEU A 194 12.52 15.22 64.43
CA LEU A 194 12.38 16.42 65.24
C LEU A 194 13.41 16.42 66.37
N LEU A 195 13.57 15.30 67.08
CA LEU A 195 14.53 15.18 68.19
C LEU A 195 15.96 15.47 67.74
N ASP A 196 16.41 14.90 66.62
CA ASP A 196 17.75 15.16 66.05
C ASP A 196 17.98 16.66 65.83
N ILE A 197 17.00 17.36 65.25
CA ILE A 197 17.11 18.81 64.98
C ILE A 197 17.03 19.65 66.25
N LEU A 198 16.16 19.32 67.20
CA LEU A 198 16.06 20.03 68.48
C LEU A 198 17.35 19.89 69.30
N VAL A 199 17.94 18.70 69.33
CA VAL A 199 19.24 18.47 70.00
C VAL A 199 20.36 19.29 69.35
N ARG A 200 20.38 19.41 68.02
CA ARG A 200 21.35 20.30 67.35
C ARG A 200 21.13 21.78 67.68
N HIS A 201 19.89 22.25 67.76
CA HIS A 201 19.61 23.61 68.21
C HIS A 201 20.03 23.83 69.67
N LEU A 202 19.82 22.83 70.54
CA LEU A 202 20.26 22.90 71.93
C LEU A 202 21.79 23.01 72.03
N HIS A 203 22.53 22.17 71.31
CA HIS A 203 24.00 22.23 71.26
C HIS A 203 24.50 23.59 70.77
N LEU A 204 23.84 24.16 69.74
CA LEU A 204 24.13 25.51 69.26
C LEU A 204 23.95 26.56 70.36
N PHE A 205 22.85 26.50 71.12
CA PHE A 205 22.62 27.43 72.23
C PHE A 205 23.62 27.23 73.38
N ASP A 206 24.11 26.02 73.60
CA ASP A 206 25.13 25.74 74.60
C ASP A 206 26.51 26.28 74.20
N GLU A 207 26.86 26.25 72.91
CA GLU A 207 28.05 26.94 72.38
C GLU A 207 27.94 28.48 72.47
N MET A 208 26.73 29.02 72.31
CA MET A 208 26.46 30.46 72.40
C MET A 208 26.37 31.00 73.84
N ALA A 209 26.35 30.12 74.86
CA ALA A 209 26.13 30.47 76.26
C ALA A 209 27.25 31.30 76.93
N SER A 210 28.27 31.71 76.18
CA SER A 210 29.29 32.67 76.64
C SER A 210 28.81 34.13 76.63
N SER A 211 27.59 34.44 76.15
CA SER A 211 26.96 35.77 76.27
C SER A 211 25.60 35.72 76.95
N GLU A 212 25.47 36.35 78.12
CA GLU A 212 24.31 36.34 79.01
C GLU A 212 23.05 36.97 78.39
N GLY A 213 21.90 36.30 78.52
CA GLY A 213 20.58 36.85 78.18
C GLY A 213 19.40 35.94 78.55
N SER A 214 18.45 36.45 79.34
CA SER A 214 17.24 35.73 79.82
C SER A 214 16.33 35.19 78.71
N SER A 215 16.40 35.75 77.49
CA SER A 215 15.66 35.25 76.33
C SER A 215 16.21 33.93 75.76
N ILE A 216 17.50 33.63 75.97
CA ILE A 216 18.13 32.39 75.51
C ILE A 216 17.71 31.24 76.44
N GLU A 217 17.69 31.49 77.75
CA GLU A 217 17.27 30.53 78.77
C GLU A 217 15.82 30.08 78.56
N SER A 218 14.89 31.01 78.25
CA SER A 218 13.50 30.65 77.96
C SER A 218 13.34 29.74 76.74
N ILE A 219 14.14 29.94 75.68
CA ILE A 219 14.12 29.07 74.49
C ILE A 219 14.78 27.73 74.79
N ARG A 220 15.87 27.71 75.57
CA ARG A 220 16.53 26.48 76.03
C ARG A 220 15.57 25.62 76.85
N ASP A 221 14.85 26.20 77.79
CA ASP A 221 13.86 25.48 78.61
C ASP A 221 12.76 24.88 77.75
N ARG A 222 12.26 25.65 76.77
CA ARG A 222 11.26 25.16 75.82
C ARG A 222 11.79 24.04 74.93
N LEU A 223 13.03 24.13 74.46
CA LEU A 223 13.71 23.07 73.70
C LEU A 223 13.84 21.81 74.55
N ASN A 224 14.29 21.94 75.79
CA ASN A 224 14.43 20.81 76.72
C ASN A 224 13.07 20.14 77.00
N GLN A 225 12.00 20.91 77.20
CA GLN A 225 10.64 20.37 77.35
C GLN A 225 10.19 19.59 76.10
N GLU A 226 10.41 20.13 74.90
CA GLU A 226 10.05 19.45 73.65
C GLU A 226 10.93 18.22 73.35
N ILE A 227 12.20 18.23 73.77
CA ILE A 227 13.11 17.09 73.67
C ILE A 227 12.65 15.96 74.59
N ILE A 228 12.32 16.28 75.85
CA ILE A 228 11.79 15.31 76.82
C ILE A 228 10.50 14.70 76.29
N LYS A 229 9.57 15.54 75.80
CA LYS A 229 8.31 15.09 75.21
C LYS A 229 8.54 14.18 73.99
N SER A 230 9.42 14.57 73.08
CA SER A 230 9.70 13.75 71.89
C SER A 230 10.35 12.41 72.25
N ARG A 231 11.20 12.36 73.29
CA ARG A 231 11.78 11.10 73.79
C ARG A 231 10.72 10.18 74.40
N THR A 232 9.78 10.72 75.19
CA THR A 232 8.69 9.90 75.74
C THR A 232 7.79 9.35 74.63
N ASP A 233 7.46 10.18 73.63
CA ASP A 233 6.61 9.77 72.51
C ASP A 233 7.30 8.70 71.63
N ILE A 234 8.62 8.79 71.44
CA ILE A 234 9.42 7.76 70.75
C ILE A 234 9.31 6.41 71.45
N VAL A 235 9.51 6.36 72.77
CA VAL A 235 9.44 5.11 73.54
C VAL A 235 8.05 4.48 73.44
N ILE A 236 6.99 5.29 73.48
CA ILE A 236 5.61 4.81 73.32
C ILE A 236 5.40 4.22 71.93
N GLN A 237 5.80 4.93 70.87
CA GLN A 237 5.65 4.48 69.49
C GLN A 237 6.52 3.26 69.16
N GLU A 238 7.72 3.14 69.74
CA GLU A 238 8.57 1.95 69.62
C GLU A 238 7.92 0.72 70.25
N ALA A 239 7.29 0.86 71.42
CA ALA A 239 6.54 -0.21 72.06
C ALA A 239 5.37 -0.68 71.17
N GLU A 240 4.54 0.25 70.70
CA GLU A 240 3.41 -0.04 69.79
C GLU A 240 3.88 -0.74 68.50
N LEU A 241 4.98 -0.29 67.90
CA LEU A 241 5.55 -0.92 66.71
C LEU A 241 6.10 -2.32 66.97
N THR A 242 6.60 -2.57 68.17
CA THR A 242 7.11 -3.88 68.57
C THR A 242 5.96 -4.87 68.72
N GLU A 243 4.84 -4.45 69.33
CA GLU A 243 3.61 -5.23 69.42
C GLU A 243 3.04 -5.54 68.03
N LEU A 244 2.84 -4.52 67.18
CA LEU A 244 2.35 -4.70 65.80
C LEU A 244 3.26 -5.62 64.97
N ARG A 245 4.58 -5.58 65.20
CA ARG A 245 5.53 -6.47 64.51
C ARG A 245 5.39 -7.92 64.96
N GLN A 246 5.11 -8.16 66.25
CA GLN A 246 4.86 -9.50 66.77
C GLN A 246 3.54 -10.07 66.25
N GLU A 247 2.52 -9.22 66.05
CA GLU A 247 1.24 -9.62 65.42
C GLU A 247 1.39 -9.93 63.92
N LEU A 248 2.15 -9.11 63.18
CA LEU A 248 2.40 -9.31 61.75
C LEU A 248 3.33 -10.49 61.45
N PHE A 249 4.25 -10.78 62.37
CA PHE A 249 5.23 -11.84 62.26
C PHE A 249 5.29 -12.61 63.59
N PRO A 250 4.31 -13.48 63.88
CA PRO A 250 4.39 -14.36 65.03
C PRO A 250 5.66 -15.20 64.88
N SER A 251 6.48 -15.26 65.93
CA SER A 251 7.82 -15.83 65.96
C SER A 251 7.92 -17.33 65.61
N GLU A 252 6.82 -17.97 65.23
CA GLU A 252 6.73 -19.39 64.89
C GLU A 252 7.03 -19.73 63.43
N VAL A 253 6.93 -18.79 62.47
CA VAL A 253 7.27 -19.11 61.08
C VAL A 253 8.78 -18.93 60.87
N SER A 254 9.52 -20.03 60.99
CA SER A 254 10.96 -20.10 60.77
C SER A 254 11.34 -19.46 59.42
N LEU A 255 12.37 -18.61 59.41
CA LEU A 255 12.97 -18.06 58.18
C LEU A 255 13.33 -19.16 57.16
N LYS A 256 13.53 -20.40 57.64
CA LYS A 256 13.75 -21.58 56.81
C LYS A 256 12.50 -21.94 55.99
N GLU A 257 11.31 -21.90 56.56
CA GLU A 257 10.05 -22.22 55.87
C GLU A 257 9.69 -21.14 54.85
N GLN A 258 9.89 -19.87 55.18
CA GLN A 258 9.71 -18.78 54.22
C GLN A 258 10.67 -18.90 53.03
N ARG A 259 11.92 -19.33 53.28
CA ARG A 259 12.89 -19.59 52.22
C ARG A 259 12.50 -20.78 51.34
N HIS A 260 12.02 -21.88 51.91
CA HIS A 260 11.59 -23.05 51.12
C HIS A 260 10.36 -22.71 50.27
N ALA A 261 9.36 -22.04 50.84
CA ALA A 261 8.19 -21.59 50.09
C ALA A 261 8.55 -20.58 48.96
N ALA A 262 9.66 -19.84 49.09
CA ALA A 262 10.16 -18.98 48.02
C ALA A 262 10.88 -19.76 46.92
N ILE A 263 11.61 -20.83 47.27
CA ILE A 263 12.28 -21.73 46.31
C ILE A 263 11.22 -22.48 45.49
N ASP A 264 10.23 -23.09 46.14
CA ASP A 264 9.15 -23.84 45.47
C ASP A 264 8.40 -22.95 44.45
N ARG A 265 8.23 -21.67 44.77
CA ARG A 265 7.60 -20.69 43.86
C ARG A 265 8.45 -20.35 42.64
N LEU A 266 9.77 -20.39 42.78
CA LEU A 266 10.69 -20.18 41.65
C LEU A 266 10.68 -21.40 40.74
N GLU A 267 10.66 -22.60 41.29
CA GLU A 267 10.58 -23.86 40.53
C GLU A 267 9.27 -23.96 39.72
N VAL A 268 8.12 -23.58 40.30
CA VAL A 268 6.85 -23.55 39.57
C VAL A 268 6.88 -22.55 38.40
N ARG A 269 7.55 -21.40 38.57
CA ARG A 269 7.72 -20.41 37.49
C ARG A 269 8.65 -20.92 36.39
N GLU A 270 9.70 -21.65 36.76
CA GLU A 270 10.61 -22.27 35.81
C GLU A 270 9.88 -23.30 34.93
N LEU A 271 9.05 -24.15 35.53
CA LEU A 271 8.20 -25.10 34.81
C LEU A 271 7.19 -24.42 33.85
N ASP A 272 6.57 -23.31 34.26
CA ASP A 272 5.67 -22.53 33.38
C ASP A 272 6.44 -21.93 32.19
N LEU A 273 7.67 -21.44 32.42
CA LEU A 273 8.52 -20.92 31.36
C LEU A 273 8.96 -22.02 30.39
N GLU A 274 9.33 -23.21 30.88
CA GLU A 274 9.65 -24.37 30.04
C GLU A 274 8.44 -24.82 29.19
N HIS A 275 7.23 -24.76 29.75
CA HIS A 275 6.02 -25.05 28.98
C HIS A 275 5.79 -24.02 27.87
N ARG A 276 5.98 -22.73 28.16
CA ARG A 276 5.89 -21.67 27.15
C ARG A 276 6.95 -21.82 26.05
N ILE A 277 8.18 -22.18 26.39
CA ILE A 277 9.25 -22.43 25.41
C ILE A 277 8.85 -23.58 24.48
N ARG A 278 8.36 -24.70 25.02
CA ARG A 278 7.86 -25.81 24.20
C ARG A 278 6.71 -25.41 23.28
N SER A 279 5.79 -24.55 23.75
CA SER A 279 4.72 -24.03 22.89
C SER A 279 5.27 -23.14 21.77
N ILE A 280 6.31 -22.36 22.04
CA ILE A 280 6.98 -21.54 21.01
C ILE A 280 7.66 -22.45 19.97
N ASP A 281 8.32 -23.53 20.39
CA ASP A 281 8.99 -24.47 19.48
C ASP A 281 7.99 -25.15 18.54
N VAL A 282 6.81 -25.54 19.04
CA VAL A 282 5.72 -26.10 18.21
C VAL A 282 5.24 -25.07 17.19
N LEU A 283 4.96 -23.84 17.62
CA LEU A 283 4.54 -22.76 16.72
C LEU A 283 5.62 -22.44 15.67
N GLN A 284 6.89 -22.53 16.03
CA GLN A 284 8.00 -22.33 15.09
C GLN A 284 8.06 -23.45 14.03
N SER A 285 7.80 -24.71 14.43
CA SER A 285 7.66 -25.82 13.49
C SER A 285 6.46 -25.63 12.54
N ASP A 286 5.33 -25.14 13.05
CA ASP A 286 4.14 -24.86 12.24
C ASP A 286 4.41 -23.74 11.23
N ILE A 287 5.10 -22.67 11.64
CA ILE A 287 5.53 -21.58 10.75
C ILE A 287 6.42 -22.14 9.63
N GLN A 288 7.42 -22.96 9.95
CA GLN A 288 8.29 -23.58 8.95
C GLN A 288 7.49 -24.49 7.98
N GLY A 289 6.49 -25.22 8.49
CA GLY A 289 5.59 -26.03 7.68
C GLY A 289 4.76 -25.18 6.71
N LEU A 290 4.23 -24.05 7.17
CA LEU A 290 3.50 -23.09 6.34
C LEU A 290 4.40 -22.41 5.31
N GLU A 291 5.61 -21.99 5.68
CA GLU A 291 6.60 -21.43 4.76
C GLU A 291 6.93 -22.42 3.63
N ALA A 292 7.10 -23.71 3.94
CA ALA A 292 7.32 -24.75 2.94
C ALA A 292 6.09 -25.02 2.05
N GLN A 293 4.87 -24.76 2.52
CA GLN A 293 3.66 -24.82 1.69
C GLN A 293 3.57 -23.60 0.77
N VAL A 294 3.85 -22.40 1.28
CA VAL A 294 3.88 -21.16 0.50
C VAL A 294 4.94 -21.24 -0.61
N ALA A 295 6.14 -21.76 -0.31
CA ALA A 295 7.17 -21.97 -1.32
C ALA A 295 6.70 -22.90 -2.46
N ARG A 296 6.03 -24.01 -2.13
CA ARG A 296 5.44 -24.91 -3.13
C ARG A 296 4.37 -24.23 -3.97
N LEU A 297 3.49 -23.45 -3.36
CA LEU A 297 2.46 -22.70 -4.08
C LEU A 297 3.05 -21.62 -5.00
N ILE A 298 4.16 -20.99 -4.60
CA ILE A 298 4.89 -20.04 -5.46
C ILE A 298 5.46 -20.77 -6.68
N GLU A 299 6.11 -21.92 -6.50
CA GLU A 299 6.63 -22.72 -7.62
C GLU A 299 5.49 -23.19 -8.55
N GLU A 300 4.36 -23.64 -8.00
CA GLU A 300 3.19 -24.03 -8.81
C GLU A 300 2.62 -22.83 -9.59
N ARG A 301 2.52 -21.66 -8.96
CA ARG A 301 2.09 -20.43 -9.62
C ARG A 301 3.03 -20.05 -10.76
N GLU A 302 4.35 -20.14 -10.55
CA GLU A 302 5.35 -19.84 -11.57
C GLU A 302 5.23 -20.79 -12.76
N ARG A 303 5.09 -22.10 -12.52
CA ARG A 303 4.86 -23.09 -13.60
C ARG A 303 3.60 -22.81 -14.40
N VAL A 304 2.49 -22.49 -13.72
CA VAL A 304 1.23 -22.14 -14.42
C VAL A 304 1.41 -20.84 -15.21
N HIS A 305 2.16 -19.87 -14.69
CA HIS A 305 2.44 -18.64 -15.40
C HIS A 305 3.30 -18.86 -16.65
N GLU A 306 4.34 -19.69 -16.57
CA GLU A 306 5.15 -20.09 -17.73
C GLU A 306 4.30 -20.80 -18.80
N GLN A 307 3.47 -21.76 -18.40
CA GLN A 307 2.54 -22.44 -19.32
C GLN A 307 1.55 -21.47 -19.98
N LEU A 308 1.07 -20.47 -19.24
CA LEU A 308 0.22 -19.42 -19.80
C LEU A 308 1.01 -18.56 -20.79
N MET A 309 2.25 -18.17 -20.49
CA MET A 309 3.08 -17.40 -21.42
C MET A 309 3.39 -18.18 -22.70
N GLU A 310 3.76 -19.45 -22.61
CA GLU A 310 3.98 -20.32 -23.77
C GLU A 310 2.74 -20.44 -24.65
N LYS A 311 1.57 -20.67 -24.02
CA LYS A 311 0.30 -20.64 -24.75
C LYS A 311 0.13 -19.28 -25.43
N ARG A 312 0.25 -18.16 -24.70
CA ARG A 312 0.08 -16.81 -25.25
C ARG A 312 0.98 -16.53 -26.46
N ASP A 313 2.22 -16.99 -26.46
CA ASP A 313 3.14 -16.82 -27.58
C ASP A 313 2.78 -17.69 -28.78
N ALA A 314 2.35 -18.93 -28.55
CA ALA A 314 1.82 -19.80 -29.62
C ALA A 314 0.61 -19.16 -30.32
N LEU A 315 -0.27 -18.50 -29.55
CA LEU A 315 -1.45 -17.82 -30.08
C LEU A 315 -1.09 -16.59 -30.93
N ARG A 316 -0.14 -15.77 -30.48
CA ARG A 316 0.39 -14.64 -31.26
C ARG A 316 1.03 -15.10 -32.56
N CYS A 317 1.69 -16.25 -32.57
CA CYS A 317 2.22 -16.84 -33.79
C CYS A 317 1.10 -17.36 -34.70
N GLY A 318 0.09 -18.03 -34.16
CA GLY A 318 -1.06 -18.52 -34.92
C GLY A 318 -1.84 -17.41 -35.63
N ILE A 319 -2.15 -16.30 -34.94
CA ILE A 319 -2.88 -15.16 -35.54
C ILE A 319 -2.08 -14.49 -36.65
N ARG A 320 -0.78 -14.25 -36.40
CA ARG A 320 0.10 -13.70 -37.45
C ARG A 320 0.14 -14.59 -38.68
N GLU A 321 0.08 -15.90 -38.48
CA GLU A 321 0.04 -16.86 -39.57
C GLU A 321 -1.29 -16.83 -40.33
N VAL A 322 -2.44 -16.77 -39.65
CA VAL A 322 -3.74 -16.57 -40.30
C VAL A 322 -3.74 -15.29 -41.12
N VAL A 323 -3.37 -14.15 -40.52
CA VAL A 323 -3.33 -12.85 -41.24
C VAL A 323 -2.39 -12.90 -42.44
N ARG A 324 -1.24 -13.58 -42.33
CA ARG A 324 -0.30 -13.77 -43.44
C ARG A 324 -0.92 -14.62 -44.56
N LEU A 325 -1.56 -15.73 -44.21
CA LEU A 325 -2.23 -16.61 -45.16
C LEU A 325 -3.39 -15.89 -45.85
N GLU A 326 -4.17 -15.10 -45.12
CA GLU A 326 -5.28 -14.31 -45.68
C GLU A 326 -4.81 -13.26 -46.68
N LYS A 327 -3.73 -12.52 -46.37
CA LYS A 327 -3.13 -11.57 -47.31
C LYS A 327 -2.62 -12.25 -48.58
N LEU A 328 -2.04 -13.45 -48.46
CA LEU A 328 -1.60 -14.24 -49.61
C LEU A 328 -2.77 -14.75 -50.45
N ILE A 329 -3.86 -15.19 -49.82
CA ILE A 329 -5.08 -15.61 -50.53
C ILE A 329 -5.66 -14.44 -51.31
N GLN A 330 -5.79 -13.26 -50.69
CA GLN A 330 -6.26 -12.05 -51.38
C GLN A 330 -5.36 -11.66 -52.57
N GLN A 331 -4.03 -11.80 -52.43
CA GLN A 331 -3.09 -11.54 -53.53
C GLN A 331 -3.29 -12.51 -54.70
N ILE A 332 -3.45 -13.81 -54.42
CA ILE A 332 -3.68 -14.81 -55.47
C ILE A 332 -5.04 -14.60 -56.13
N GLU A 333 -6.10 -14.32 -55.35
CA GLU A 333 -7.43 -14.03 -55.90
C GLU A 333 -7.41 -12.79 -56.81
N LYS A 334 -6.66 -11.75 -56.41
CA LYS A 334 -6.43 -10.57 -57.25
C LYS A 334 -5.65 -10.91 -58.52
N GLU A 335 -4.63 -11.75 -58.43
CA GLU A 335 -3.85 -12.19 -59.59
C GLU A 335 -4.71 -13.01 -60.57
N ILE A 336 -5.59 -13.90 -60.06
CA ILE A 336 -6.57 -14.62 -60.89
C ILE A 336 -7.46 -13.61 -61.62
N SER A 337 -8.00 -12.62 -60.92
CA SER A 337 -8.82 -11.56 -61.53
C SER A 337 -8.05 -10.73 -62.58
N ASP A 338 -6.84 -10.26 -62.25
CA ASP A 338 -5.96 -9.50 -63.15
C ASP A 338 -5.68 -10.30 -64.45
N ARG A 339 -5.35 -11.59 -64.31
CA ARG A 339 -5.07 -12.47 -65.46
C ARG A 339 -6.32 -12.76 -66.29
N MET A 340 -7.49 -12.96 -65.66
CA MET A 340 -8.76 -13.14 -66.36
C MET A 340 -9.08 -11.91 -67.24
N VAL A 341 -8.94 -10.70 -66.69
CA VAL A 341 -9.19 -9.46 -67.43
C VAL A 341 -8.17 -9.29 -68.57
N ALA A 342 -6.89 -9.57 -68.33
CA ALA A 342 -5.86 -9.51 -69.36
C ALA A 342 -6.10 -10.50 -70.49
N PHE A 343 -6.54 -11.72 -70.16
CA PHE A 343 -6.90 -12.75 -71.12
C PHE A 343 -8.10 -12.33 -71.98
N GLN A 344 -9.16 -11.77 -71.37
CA GLN A 344 -10.31 -11.25 -72.12
C GLN A 344 -9.90 -10.14 -73.09
N LYS A 345 -9.06 -9.20 -72.65
CA LYS A 345 -8.54 -8.14 -73.50
C LYS A 345 -7.70 -8.70 -74.67
N HIS A 346 -6.92 -9.74 -74.43
CA HIS A 346 -6.10 -10.34 -75.48
C HIS A 346 -6.94 -11.12 -76.51
N LEU A 347 -8.00 -11.80 -76.06
CA LEU A 347 -8.98 -12.41 -76.95
C LEU A 347 -9.71 -11.37 -77.81
N GLU A 348 -10.07 -10.22 -77.24
CA GLU A 348 -10.65 -9.10 -78.00
C GLU A 348 -9.72 -8.61 -79.11
N GLU A 349 -8.43 -8.42 -78.80
CA GLU A 349 -7.43 -7.99 -79.78
C GLU A 349 -7.28 -9.00 -80.93
N LEU A 350 -7.37 -10.30 -80.65
CA LEU A 350 -7.30 -11.36 -81.65
C LEU A 350 -8.57 -11.44 -82.50
N GLU A 351 -9.76 -11.25 -81.91
CA GLU A 351 -11.00 -11.17 -82.69
C GLU A 351 -11.03 -9.91 -83.57
N LEU A 352 -10.51 -8.78 -83.11
CA LEU A 352 -10.35 -7.59 -83.95
C LEU A 352 -9.40 -7.83 -85.13
N LYS A 353 -8.27 -8.51 -84.92
CA LYS A 353 -7.38 -8.94 -86.01
C LYS A 353 -8.08 -9.89 -86.98
N ARG A 354 -8.92 -10.79 -86.47
CA ARG A 354 -9.70 -11.73 -87.26
C ARG A 354 -10.71 -11.03 -88.16
N ILE A 355 -11.44 -10.04 -87.63
CA ILE A 355 -12.35 -9.18 -88.40
C ILE A 355 -11.58 -8.45 -89.50
N ALA A 356 -10.42 -7.85 -89.18
CA ALA A 356 -9.60 -7.14 -90.16
C ALA A 356 -9.11 -8.03 -91.32
N ILE A 357 -8.79 -9.30 -91.07
CA ILE A 357 -8.41 -10.27 -92.13
C ILE A 357 -9.60 -10.67 -93.01
N LEU A 358 -10.81 -10.73 -92.43
CA LEU A 358 -12.03 -11.05 -93.16
C LEU A 358 -12.47 -9.89 -94.07
N GLU A 359 -12.33 -8.65 -93.59
CA GLU A 359 -12.69 -7.41 -94.31
C GLU A 359 -11.65 -7.01 -95.39
N ASP A 360 -10.43 -7.55 -95.36
CA ASP A 360 -9.39 -7.20 -96.34
C ASP A 360 -9.67 -7.84 -97.72
N GLU A 361 -10.17 -7.01 -98.64
CA GLU A 361 -10.46 -7.38 -100.03
C GLU A 361 -9.20 -7.67 -100.88
N THR A 362 -8.00 -7.39 -100.37
CA THR A 362 -6.74 -7.54 -101.13
C THR A 362 -6.10 -8.93 -101.00
N LEU A 363 -6.57 -9.75 -100.07
CA LEU A 363 -6.07 -11.10 -99.81
C LEU A 363 -6.71 -12.14 -100.75
N THR A 364 -5.92 -13.11 -101.21
CA THR A 364 -6.46 -14.29 -101.89
C THR A 364 -7.14 -15.24 -100.89
N GLU A 365 -8.07 -16.07 -101.38
CA GLU A 365 -8.78 -17.05 -100.52
C GLU A 365 -7.81 -17.98 -99.77
N GLU A 366 -6.70 -18.38 -100.40
CA GLU A 366 -5.67 -19.23 -99.80
C GLU A 366 -4.84 -18.49 -98.72
N GLU A 367 -4.48 -17.22 -98.96
CA GLU A 367 -3.76 -16.39 -97.99
C GLU A 367 -4.63 -16.05 -96.78
N ARG A 368 -5.91 -15.74 -97.02
CA ARG A 368 -6.91 -15.51 -95.98
C ARG A 368 -7.10 -16.76 -95.11
N ALA A 369 -7.23 -17.95 -95.72
CA ALA A 369 -7.36 -19.20 -95.00
C ALA A 369 -6.11 -19.52 -94.15
N ARG A 370 -4.90 -19.23 -94.65
CA ARG A 370 -3.66 -19.41 -93.88
C ARG A 370 -3.61 -18.48 -92.66
N LEU A 371 -3.88 -17.18 -92.84
CA LEU A 371 -3.82 -16.19 -91.75
C LEU A 371 -4.88 -16.47 -90.67
N LEU A 372 -6.07 -16.93 -91.06
CA LEU A 372 -7.10 -17.37 -90.12
C LEU A 372 -6.68 -18.62 -89.35
N ALA A 373 -6.04 -19.59 -90.00
CA ALA A 373 -5.54 -20.79 -89.32
C ALA A 373 -4.40 -20.47 -88.33
N GLU A 374 -3.52 -19.53 -88.67
CA GLU A 374 -2.48 -19.04 -87.76
C GLU A 374 -3.08 -18.33 -86.54
N LEU A 375 -4.12 -17.50 -86.72
CA LEU A 375 -4.86 -16.88 -85.63
C LEU A 375 -5.62 -17.89 -84.75
N ASP A 376 -6.28 -18.88 -85.35
CA ASP A 376 -6.99 -19.93 -84.61
C ASP A 376 -5.99 -20.76 -83.76
N GLN A 377 -4.79 -20.99 -84.29
CA GLN A 377 -3.71 -21.62 -83.53
C GLN A 377 -3.18 -20.72 -82.39
N GLU A 378 -3.04 -19.41 -82.62
CA GLU A 378 -2.67 -18.43 -81.60
C GLU A 378 -3.71 -18.39 -80.46
N ILE A 379 -5.00 -18.33 -80.80
CA ILE A 379 -6.12 -18.36 -79.85
C ILE A 379 -6.11 -19.67 -79.05
N ALA A 380 -5.90 -20.82 -79.70
CA ALA A 380 -5.84 -22.12 -79.01
C ALA A 380 -4.69 -22.18 -78.00
N MET A 381 -3.49 -21.72 -78.37
CA MET A 381 -2.33 -21.69 -77.46
C MET A 381 -2.55 -20.77 -76.26
N ILE A 382 -3.19 -19.61 -76.47
CA ILE A 382 -3.48 -18.65 -75.39
C ILE A 382 -4.53 -19.21 -74.43
N ARG A 383 -5.54 -19.90 -74.93
CA ARG A 383 -6.55 -20.59 -74.10
C ARG A 383 -5.94 -21.71 -73.26
N GLU A 384 -5.15 -22.58 -73.87
CA GLU A 384 -4.47 -23.68 -73.16
C GLU A 384 -3.57 -23.14 -72.04
N LYS A 385 -2.75 -22.13 -72.35
CA LYS A 385 -1.89 -21.49 -71.36
C LYS A 385 -2.68 -20.82 -70.22
N HIS A 386 -3.75 -20.11 -70.55
CA HIS A 386 -4.61 -19.48 -69.55
C HIS A 386 -5.28 -20.52 -68.65
N ASP A 387 -5.79 -21.60 -69.21
CA ASP A 387 -6.44 -22.66 -68.44
C ASP A 387 -5.47 -23.40 -67.51
N GLU A 388 -4.22 -23.58 -67.93
CA GLU A 388 -3.15 -24.13 -67.08
C GLU A 388 -2.79 -23.17 -65.94
N ASP A 389 -2.54 -21.90 -66.25
CA ASP A 389 -2.20 -20.87 -65.27
C ASP A 389 -3.32 -20.66 -64.25
N GLN A 390 -4.58 -20.66 -64.71
CA GLN A 390 -5.75 -20.50 -63.87
C GLN A 390 -5.95 -21.71 -62.94
N ARG A 391 -5.71 -22.93 -63.43
CA ARG A 391 -5.72 -24.15 -62.61
C ARG A 391 -4.66 -24.08 -61.50
N LEU A 392 -3.42 -23.74 -61.83
CA LEU A 392 -2.32 -23.68 -60.85
C LEU A 392 -2.57 -22.63 -59.74
N LEU A 393 -3.07 -21.44 -60.11
CA LEU A 393 -3.41 -20.40 -59.13
C LEU A 393 -4.61 -20.80 -58.26
N LYS A 394 -5.63 -21.46 -58.83
CA LYS A 394 -6.78 -21.97 -58.08
C LYS A 394 -6.36 -23.05 -57.08
N ASP A 395 -5.58 -24.05 -57.51
CA ASP A 395 -5.09 -25.12 -56.63
C ASP A 395 -4.28 -24.52 -55.47
N ARG A 396 -3.39 -23.58 -55.77
CA ARG A 396 -2.61 -22.88 -54.74
C ARG A 396 -3.48 -22.09 -53.77
N CYS A 397 -4.52 -21.43 -54.27
CA CYS A 397 -5.49 -20.71 -53.44
C CYS A 397 -6.23 -21.67 -52.49
N GLU A 398 -6.62 -22.85 -52.97
CA GLU A 398 -7.29 -23.86 -52.15
C GLU A 398 -6.37 -24.46 -51.08
N GLU A 399 -5.09 -24.71 -51.40
CA GLU A 399 -4.08 -25.12 -50.42
C GLU A 399 -3.92 -24.08 -49.30
N LEU A 400 -3.80 -22.79 -49.65
CA LEU A 400 -3.69 -21.72 -48.66
C LEU A 400 -4.95 -21.61 -47.80
N LYS A 401 -6.14 -21.77 -48.40
CA LYS A 401 -7.42 -21.79 -47.68
C LYS A 401 -7.50 -22.97 -46.71
N ALA A 402 -6.98 -24.13 -47.09
CA ALA A 402 -6.92 -25.31 -46.22
C ALA A 402 -5.94 -25.09 -45.04
N MET A 403 -4.76 -24.52 -45.29
CA MET A 403 -3.80 -24.19 -44.23
C MET A 403 -4.36 -23.14 -43.25
N SER A 404 -5.03 -22.10 -43.76
CA SER A 404 -5.65 -21.06 -42.92
C SER A 404 -6.67 -21.68 -41.95
N ARG A 405 -7.52 -22.61 -42.43
CA ARG A 405 -8.50 -23.32 -41.60
C ARG A 405 -7.87 -24.22 -40.54
N SER A 406 -6.84 -24.98 -40.90
CA SER A 406 -6.13 -25.83 -39.93
C SER A 406 -5.55 -25.01 -38.78
N VAL A 407 -5.17 -23.76 -39.03
CA VAL A 407 -4.73 -22.85 -37.98
C VAL A 407 -5.94 -22.34 -37.18
N ILE A 408 -7.05 -21.94 -37.82
CA ILE A 408 -8.27 -21.43 -37.17
C ILE A 408 -8.95 -22.44 -36.24
N GLU A 409 -9.04 -23.72 -36.63
CA GLU A 409 -9.63 -24.78 -35.78
C GLU A 409 -8.88 -24.94 -34.45
N GLY A 410 -7.59 -24.57 -34.40
CA GLY A 410 -6.81 -24.49 -33.17
C GLY A 410 -6.98 -23.19 -32.37
N LEU A 411 -7.70 -22.20 -32.92
CA LEU A 411 -7.82 -20.83 -32.42
C LEU A 411 -9.25 -20.45 -31.95
N ASP A 412 -10.27 -21.30 -32.10
CA ASP A 412 -11.68 -20.96 -31.79
C ASP A 412 -11.94 -20.57 -30.30
N GLY A 413 -11.00 -20.86 -29.38
CA GLY A 413 -11.05 -20.39 -27.99
C GLY A 413 -10.46 -18.99 -27.73
N LEU A 414 -9.98 -18.28 -28.76
CA LEU A 414 -9.04 -17.16 -28.59
C LEU A 414 -9.57 -15.79 -28.91
N ARG A 415 -10.75 -15.71 -29.53
CA ARG A 415 -11.41 -14.44 -29.80
C ARG A 415 -11.57 -13.63 -28.52
N ASP A 416 -12.04 -14.29 -27.47
CA ASP A 416 -12.30 -13.68 -26.17
C ASP A 416 -10.99 -13.36 -25.42
N GLU A 417 -9.96 -14.21 -25.53
CA GLU A 417 -8.65 -13.96 -24.93
C GLU A 417 -7.90 -12.80 -25.60
N LEU A 418 -8.02 -12.67 -26.93
CA LEU A 418 -7.42 -11.59 -27.71
C LEU A 418 -8.09 -10.24 -27.39
N MET A 419 -9.42 -10.24 -27.37
CA MET A 419 -10.22 -9.07 -26.99
C MET A 419 -9.86 -8.61 -25.57
N GLN A 420 -9.76 -9.55 -24.62
CA GLN A 420 -9.41 -9.23 -23.24
C GLN A 420 -8.00 -8.62 -23.12
N LYS A 421 -7.02 -9.13 -23.87
CA LYS A 421 -5.66 -8.57 -23.88
C LYS A 421 -5.57 -7.20 -24.53
N HIS A 422 -6.28 -6.99 -25.65
CA HIS A 422 -6.33 -5.67 -26.28
C HIS A 422 -6.91 -4.64 -25.30
N LEU A 423 -7.95 -5.01 -24.55
CA LEU A 423 -8.51 -4.19 -23.47
C LEU A 423 -7.53 -3.95 -22.32
N ASP A 424 -6.72 -4.95 -21.96
CA ASP A 424 -5.69 -4.80 -20.91
C ASP A 424 -4.53 -3.89 -21.37
N GLU A 425 -4.03 -4.03 -22.60
CA GLU A 425 -2.97 -3.17 -23.18
C GLU A 425 -3.43 -1.71 -23.34
N ILE A 426 -4.68 -1.48 -23.76
CA ILE A 426 -5.29 -0.14 -23.76
C ILE A 426 -5.37 0.41 -22.34
N ARG A 427 -5.80 -0.39 -21.36
CA ARG A 427 -5.93 0.04 -19.97
C ARG A 427 -4.59 0.45 -19.36
N GLU A 428 -3.51 -0.28 -19.65
CA GLU A 428 -2.15 0.07 -19.20
C GLU A 428 -1.69 1.41 -19.82
N LEU A 429 -1.93 1.63 -21.11
CA LEU A 429 -1.60 2.90 -21.77
C LEU A 429 -2.47 4.07 -21.25
N GLU A 430 -3.74 3.82 -20.95
CA GLU A 430 -4.63 4.79 -20.29
C GLU A 430 -4.20 5.12 -18.85
N GLU A 431 -3.60 4.17 -18.13
CA GLU A 431 -2.98 4.44 -16.83
C GLU A 431 -1.70 5.27 -16.95
N GLN A 432 -0.86 5.00 -17.95
CA GLN A 432 0.32 5.81 -18.24
C GLN A 432 -0.07 7.25 -18.62
N LYS A 433 -1.19 7.42 -19.32
CA LYS A 433 -1.79 8.72 -19.66
C LYS A 433 -2.04 9.61 -18.44
N LYS A 434 -2.35 9.02 -17.27
CA LYS A 434 -2.67 9.78 -16.03
C LYS A 434 -1.46 10.52 -15.45
N ASN A 435 -0.24 10.08 -15.78
CA ASN A 435 1.01 10.62 -15.24
C ASN A 435 1.93 11.23 -16.32
N ALA A 436 1.47 11.28 -17.58
CA ALA A 436 2.27 11.69 -18.72
C ALA A 436 2.28 13.21 -18.95
N THR A 437 3.39 13.73 -19.48
CA THR A 437 3.52 15.12 -19.94
C THR A 437 2.73 15.36 -21.25
N PRO A 438 2.43 16.61 -21.65
CA PRO A 438 1.67 16.91 -22.87
C PRO A 438 2.24 16.30 -24.16
N SER A 439 3.57 16.24 -24.29
CA SER A 439 4.22 15.62 -25.44
C SER A 439 4.15 14.08 -25.40
N GLU A 440 4.21 13.48 -24.20
CA GLU A 440 4.03 12.03 -24.02
C GLU A 440 2.56 11.63 -24.20
N LEU A 441 1.61 12.50 -23.88
CA LEU A 441 0.18 12.30 -24.12
C LEU A 441 -0.15 12.15 -25.61
N GLU A 442 0.43 12.99 -26.46
CA GLU A 442 0.28 12.88 -27.93
C GLU A 442 0.83 11.54 -28.43
N LEU A 443 1.99 11.12 -27.93
CA LEU A 443 2.63 9.87 -28.31
C LEU A 443 1.83 8.63 -27.84
N ILE A 444 1.30 8.67 -26.61
CA ILE A 444 0.44 7.62 -26.06
C ILE A 444 -0.88 7.54 -26.83
N ASN A 445 -1.52 8.68 -27.14
CA ASN A 445 -2.77 8.69 -27.91
C ASN A 445 -2.55 8.16 -29.34
N ALA A 446 -1.46 8.54 -30.00
CA ALA A 446 -1.10 7.99 -31.30
C ALA A 446 -0.89 6.47 -31.24
N ARG A 447 -0.24 5.99 -30.17
CA ARG A 447 -0.01 4.55 -29.97
C ARG A 447 -1.31 3.77 -29.72
N ILE A 448 -2.25 4.33 -28.94
CA ILE A 448 -3.57 3.71 -28.72
C ILE A 448 -4.32 3.62 -30.05
N ALA A 449 -4.33 4.69 -30.85
CA ALA A 449 -5.00 4.70 -32.15
C ALA A 449 -4.38 3.67 -33.13
N GLU A 450 -3.06 3.53 -33.13
CA GLU A 450 -2.36 2.53 -33.94
C GLU A 450 -2.72 1.10 -33.51
N LEU A 451 -2.74 0.82 -32.21
CA LEU A 451 -3.12 -0.49 -31.66
C LEU A 451 -4.58 -0.85 -31.96
N GLN A 452 -5.49 0.11 -31.89
CA GLN A 452 -6.90 -0.09 -32.24
C GLN A 452 -7.05 -0.46 -33.72
N ARG A 453 -6.38 0.29 -34.61
CA ARG A 453 -6.38 -0.03 -36.04
C ARG A 453 -5.83 -1.42 -36.34
N GLU A 454 -4.70 -1.80 -35.72
CA GLU A 454 -4.13 -3.14 -35.88
C GLU A 454 -5.07 -4.24 -35.37
N PHE A 455 -5.76 -4.01 -34.25
CA PHE A 455 -6.72 -4.96 -33.70
C PHE A 455 -7.92 -5.14 -34.62
N ASP A 456 -8.52 -4.05 -35.10
CA ASP A 456 -9.67 -4.08 -36.01
C ASP A 456 -9.32 -4.80 -37.33
N GLU A 457 -8.13 -4.53 -37.89
CA GLU A 457 -7.63 -5.22 -39.08
C GLU A 457 -7.46 -6.72 -38.84
N ASN A 458 -6.88 -7.12 -37.70
CA ASN A 458 -6.68 -8.53 -37.37
C ASN A 458 -8.01 -9.26 -37.13
N MET A 459 -8.96 -8.61 -36.46
CA MET A 459 -10.30 -9.15 -36.22
C MET A 459 -11.08 -9.33 -37.52
N ALA A 460 -11.06 -8.33 -38.41
CA ALA A 460 -11.71 -8.43 -39.70
C ALA A 460 -11.14 -9.59 -40.56
N MET A 461 -9.81 -9.79 -40.54
CA MET A 461 -9.17 -10.90 -41.25
C MET A 461 -9.52 -12.26 -40.64
N LEU A 462 -9.65 -12.35 -39.32
CA LEU A 462 -10.04 -13.56 -38.61
C LEU A 462 -11.52 -13.90 -38.88
N ASP A 463 -12.41 -12.91 -38.82
CA ASP A 463 -13.84 -13.06 -39.14
C ASP A 463 -14.03 -13.49 -40.60
N MET A 464 -13.29 -12.90 -41.54
CA MET A 464 -13.29 -13.35 -42.95
C MET A 464 -12.86 -14.80 -43.11
N ALA A 465 -11.90 -15.25 -42.29
CA ALA A 465 -11.40 -16.61 -42.36
C ALA A 465 -12.36 -17.62 -41.70
N GLN A 466 -13.03 -17.24 -40.60
CA GLN A 466 -14.08 -18.02 -39.93
C GLN A 466 -15.37 -18.10 -40.74
N ALA A 467 -15.75 -17.03 -41.44
CA ALA A 467 -16.96 -16.99 -42.28
C ALA A 467 -16.86 -17.88 -43.54
N ARG A 468 -15.69 -18.48 -43.82
CA ARG A 468 -15.50 -19.34 -44.99
C ARG A 468 -16.23 -20.66 -44.83
N ARG A 469 -17.01 -21.01 -45.86
CA ARG A 469 -17.72 -22.29 -45.93
C ARG A 469 -16.75 -23.46 -45.88
N GLN A 470 -17.09 -24.43 -45.03
CA GLN A 470 -16.38 -25.69 -44.93
C GLN A 470 -16.86 -26.63 -46.03
N TYR A 471 -15.92 -27.12 -46.83
CA TYR A 471 -16.21 -28.05 -47.91
C TYR A 471 -15.68 -29.44 -47.55
N PHE A 472 -16.50 -30.44 -47.82
CA PHE A 472 -16.25 -31.86 -47.66
C PHE A 472 -16.29 -32.53 -49.03
N GLN A 473 -15.75 -33.75 -49.12
CA GLN A 473 -15.84 -34.57 -50.33
C GLN A 473 -16.52 -35.89 -49.98
N ASP A 474 -17.48 -36.31 -50.82
CA ASP A 474 -18.02 -37.66 -50.82
C ASP A 474 -18.07 -38.22 -52.25
N GLU A 475 -18.74 -39.36 -52.43
CA GLU A 475 -18.87 -40.05 -53.71
C GLU A 475 -19.52 -39.19 -54.83
N HIS A 476 -20.26 -38.14 -54.47
CA HIS A 476 -20.95 -37.24 -55.41
C HIS A 476 -20.19 -35.92 -55.64
N GLY A 477 -19.04 -35.74 -55.00
CA GLY A 477 -18.14 -34.61 -55.19
C GLY A 477 -18.05 -33.69 -53.97
N ARG A 478 -17.61 -32.47 -54.21
CA ARG A 478 -17.40 -31.46 -53.18
C ARG A 478 -18.72 -30.85 -52.72
N TYR A 479 -18.97 -30.79 -51.41
CA TYR A 479 -20.19 -30.22 -50.83
C TYR A 479 -19.90 -29.42 -49.56
N TYR A 480 -20.80 -28.54 -49.16
CA TYR A 480 -20.83 -27.92 -47.83
C TYR A 480 -22.18 -28.19 -47.16
N ILE A 481 -22.26 -28.03 -45.85
CA ILE A 481 -23.50 -28.19 -45.10
C ILE A 481 -24.15 -26.82 -44.95
N SER A 482 -25.40 -26.66 -45.39
CA SER A 482 -26.15 -25.42 -45.24
C SER A 482 -26.58 -25.20 -43.79
N GLU A 483 -27.05 -23.99 -43.46
CA GLU A 483 -27.61 -23.67 -42.13
C GLU A 483 -28.78 -24.58 -41.72
N PHE A 484 -29.46 -25.18 -42.70
CA PHE A 484 -30.55 -26.14 -42.51
C PHE A 484 -30.08 -27.61 -42.40
N GLY A 485 -28.76 -27.84 -42.37
CA GLY A 485 -28.16 -29.18 -42.26
C GLY A 485 -28.16 -29.99 -43.56
N GLN A 486 -28.49 -29.39 -44.70
CA GLN A 486 -28.54 -30.08 -45.99
C GLN A 486 -27.19 -30.03 -46.71
N LYS A 487 -26.86 -31.10 -47.44
CA LYS A 487 -25.65 -31.14 -48.28
C LYS A 487 -25.87 -30.36 -49.57
N VAL A 488 -25.10 -29.29 -49.74
CA VAL A 488 -25.10 -28.47 -50.95
C VAL A 488 -23.79 -28.74 -51.70
N TYR A 489 -23.91 -29.32 -52.88
CA TYR A 489 -22.79 -29.67 -53.75
C TYR A 489 -22.35 -28.47 -54.59
N GLN A 490 -21.05 -28.19 -54.58
CA GLN A 490 -20.42 -27.10 -55.32
C GLN A 490 -19.01 -27.53 -55.76
N ARG A 491 -18.76 -27.55 -57.07
CA ARG A 491 -17.50 -28.04 -57.66
C ARG A 491 -16.29 -27.16 -57.30
N GLU A 492 -16.43 -25.85 -57.50
CA GLU A 492 -15.38 -24.84 -57.27
C GLU A 492 -15.99 -23.56 -56.65
N SER A 493 -15.16 -22.67 -56.14
CA SER A 493 -15.57 -21.43 -55.41
C SER A 493 -16.43 -20.43 -56.22
N GLY A 494 -16.70 -20.72 -57.49
CA GLY A 494 -17.62 -19.95 -58.36
C GLY A 494 -18.51 -20.86 -59.22
N ALA A 495 -18.75 -22.11 -58.79
CA ALA A 495 -19.66 -23.03 -59.48
C ALA A 495 -21.09 -22.90 -58.93
N SER A 496 -22.07 -23.28 -59.75
CA SER A 496 -23.48 -23.32 -59.31
C SER A 496 -23.68 -24.33 -58.18
N GLU A 497 -24.63 -24.05 -57.30
CA GLU A 497 -24.94 -24.84 -56.11
C GLU A 497 -26.09 -25.80 -56.39
N TYR A 498 -25.94 -27.07 -55.99
CA TYR A 498 -26.93 -28.12 -56.20
C TYR A 498 -27.23 -28.89 -54.91
N ILE A 499 -28.47 -29.34 -54.71
CA ILE A 499 -28.87 -30.27 -53.64
C ILE A 499 -29.34 -31.56 -54.33
N LEU A 500 -28.98 -32.69 -53.72
CA LEU A 500 -29.51 -33.98 -54.09
C LEU A 500 -30.81 -34.22 -53.31
N THR A 501 -31.94 -34.30 -54.00
CA THR A 501 -33.24 -34.60 -53.38
C THR A 501 -33.34 -36.07 -52.97
N GLU A 502 -34.29 -36.42 -52.10
CA GLU A 502 -34.49 -37.80 -51.60
C GLU A 502 -34.76 -38.81 -52.73
N ASP A 503 -35.23 -38.35 -53.89
CA ASP A 503 -35.46 -39.14 -55.11
C ASP A 503 -34.20 -39.30 -56.00
N GLY A 504 -33.05 -38.77 -55.58
CA GLY A 504 -31.79 -38.82 -56.32
C GLY A 504 -31.69 -37.86 -57.50
N GLN A 505 -32.56 -36.84 -57.57
CA GLN A 505 -32.49 -35.79 -58.59
C GLN A 505 -31.67 -34.59 -58.12
N TRP A 506 -31.00 -33.93 -59.06
CA TRP A 506 -30.19 -32.74 -58.80
C TRP A 506 -31.02 -31.48 -58.96
N GLU A 507 -31.32 -30.80 -57.86
CA GLU A 507 -31.96 -29.49 -57.87
C GLU A 507 -30.92 -28.38 -57.78
N LYS A 508 -30.97 -27.44 -58.74
CA LYS A 508 -30.09 -26.26 -58.76
C LYS A 508 -30.68 -25.17 -57.88
N ILE A 509 -29.96 -24.78 -56.84
CA ILE A 509 -30.44 -23.78 -55.86
C ILE A 509 -29.95 -22.38 -56.22
N ARG A 510 -28.72 -22.30 -56.71
CA ARG A 510 -28.07 -21.02 -56.97
C ARG A 510 -27.20 -21.07 -58.21
N ASN A 511 -27.28 -20.02 -59.03
CA ASN A 511 -26.33 -19.81 -60.11
C ASN A 511 -24.96 -19.45 -59.54
N ALA A 512 -23.92 -19.85 -60.27
CA ALA A 512 -22.51 -19.58 -59.99
C ALA A 512 -22.22 -18.10 -59.66
N VAL A 513 -22.84 -17.20 -60.42
CA VAL A 513 -22.74 -15.75 -60.24
C VAL A 513 -24.04 -15.09 -60.72
N GLU A 514 -24.42 -13.96 -60.12
CA GLU A 514 -25.48 -13.10 -60.64
C GLU A 514 -24.94 -12.37 -61.90
N LEU A 515 -25.64 -12.53 -63.02
CA LEU A 515 -25.22 -12.00 -64.32
C LEU A 515 -25.97 -10.69 -64.59
N GLU A 516 -25.22 -9.66 -64.91
CA GLU A 516 -25.70 -8.38 -65.42
C GLU A 516 -25.44 -8.30 -66.92
N THR A 517 -26.19 -7.47 -67.63
CA THR A 517 -26.01 -7.24 -69.07
C THR A 517 -25.67 -5.78 -69.34
N ASP A 518 -24.68 -5.54 -70.21
CA ASP A 518 -24.41 -4.24 -70.81
C ASP A 518 -24.22 -4.35 -72.32
N GLU A 519 -23.90 -3.23 -72.98
CA GLU A 519 -23.69 -3.15 -74.43
C GLU A 519 -22.58 -4.09 -74.96
N LYS A 520 -21.66 -4.53 -74.09
CA LYS A 520 -20.54 -5.41 -74.46
C LYS A 520 -20.85 -6.89 -74.21
N GLY A 521 -21.90 -7.22 -73.46
CA GLY A 521 -22.22 -8.62 -73.15
C GLY A 521 -22.87 -8.88 -71.80
N GLU A 522 -23.03 -10.17 -71.49
CA GLU A 522 -23.34 -10.67 -70.14
C GLU A 522 -22.06 -10.70 -69.31
N PHE A 523 -22.06 -10.09 -68.13
CA PHE A 523 -20.92 -10.04 -67.22
C PHE A 523 -21.33 -10.28 -65.76
N TYR A 524 -20.34 -10.58 -64.92
CA TYR A 524 -20.48 -10.51 -63.46
C TYR A 524 -19.43 -9.58 -62.88
N ILE A 525 -19.69 -9.07 -61.68
CA ILE A 525 -18.74 -8.28 -60.91
C ILE A 525 -17.95 -9.23 -59.99
N ASP A 526 -16.64 -9.25 -60.12
CA ASP A 526 -15.77 -10.04 -59.26
C ASP A 526 -15.65 -9.46 -57.83
N ASN A 527 -14.96 -10.17 -56.94
CA ASN A 527 -14.72 -9.74 -55.56
C ASN A 527 -13.93 -8.42 -55.44
N PHE A 528 -13.44 -7.85 -56.54
CA PHE A 528 -12.66 -6.61 -56.62
C PHE A 528 -13.40 -5.49 -57.39
N GLY A 529 -14.67 -5.67 -57.73
CA GLY A 529 -15.49 -4.66 -58.40
C GLY A 529 -15.28 -4.59 -59.92
N ARG A 530 -14.69 -5.61 -60.54
CA ARG A 530 -14.37 -5.63 -61.97
C ARG A 530 -15.38 -6.45 -62.76
N LYS A 531 -15.75 -5.95 -63.93
CA LYS A 531 -16.64 -6.65 -64.87
C LYS A 531 -15.88 -7.76 -65.58
N ILE A 532 -16.32 -9.00 -65.37
CA ILE A 532 -15.83 -10.19 -66.09
C ILE A 532 -16.94 -10.70 -66.99
N TYR A 533 -16.76 -10.61 -68.30
CA TYR A 533 -17.76 -11.01 -69.29
C TYR A 533 -17.83 -12.55 -69.41
N THR A 534 -19.00 -13.13 -69.17
CA THR A 534 -19.27 -14.56 -69.41
C THR A 534 -19.62 -14.82 -70.87
N LYS A 535 -20.35 -13.88 -71.49
CA LYS A 535 -20.61 -13.85 -72.93
C LYS A 535 -20.34 -12.45 -73.42
N ARG A 536 -19.24 -12.26 -74.14
CA ARG A 536 -18.94 -11.00 -74.79
C ARG A 536 -19.53 -10.98 -76.20
N TYR A 537 -20.20 -9.90 -76.56
CA TYR A 537 -20.81 -9.72 -77.86
C TYR A 537 -19.82 -9.08 -78.84
N TYR A 538 -19.77 -9.64 -80.04
CA TYR A 538 -19.02 -9.19 -81.21
C TYR A 538 -19.98 -8.99 -82.37
N GLU A 539 -19.61 -8.19 -83.35
CA GLU A 539 -20.40 -7.94 -84.57
C GLU A 539 -19.55 -8.24 -85.81
N ASP A 540 -20.11 -9.01 -86.74
CA ASP A 540 -19.57 -9.18 -88.09
C ASP A 540 -20.68 -9.08 -89.15
N GLU A 541 -20.37 -9.37 -90.42
CA GLU A 541 -21.32 -9.31 -91.54
C GLU A 541 -22.58 -10.18 -91.37
N TYR A 542 -22.55 -11.17 -90.45
CA TYR A 542 -23.65 -12.09 -90.18
C TYR A 542 -24.48 -11.71 -88.94
N GLY A 543 -24.10 -10.67 -88.20
CA GLY A 543 -24.82 -10.11 -87.05
C GLY A 543 -24.06 -10.21 -85.73
N LYS A 544 -24.75 -9.93 -84.62
CA LYS A 544 -24.20 -10.02 -83.26
C LYS A 544 -23.96 -11.49 -82.87
N TYR A 545 -22.76 -11.83 -82.41
CA TYR A 545 -22.41 -13.17 -81.93
C TYR A 545 -21.60 -13.15 -80.63
N TYR A 546 -21.60 -14.27 -79.91
CA TYR A 546 -20.64 -14.55 -78.84
C TYR A 546 -19.87 -15.84 -79.13
N ILE A 547 -18.76 -16.05 -78.42
CA ILE A 547 -17.94 -17.27 -78.55
C ILE A 547 -18.26 -18.17 -77.35
N ASP A 548 -18.68 -19.40 -77.63
CA ASP A 548 -18.97 -20.39 -76.58
C ASP A 548 -17.69 -21.03 -76.01
N SER A 549 -17.87 -21.89 -75.01
CA SER A 549 -16.76 -22.60 -74.34
C SER A 549 -15.95 -23.52 -75.25
N GLU A 550 -16.46 -23.87 -76.43
CA GLU A 550 -15.76 -24.70 -77.43
C GLU A 550 -15.04 -23.84 -78.48
N GLY A 551 -15.15 -22.51 -78.40
CA GLY A 551 -14.60 -21.58 -79.37
C GLY A 551 -15.46 -21.36 -80.60
N LYS A 552 -16.71 -21.85 -80.59
CA LYS A 552 -17.64 -21.71 -81.70
C LYS A 552 -18.43 -20.42 -81.57
N ARG A 553 -18.68 -19.76 -82.71
CA ARG A 553 -19.48 -18.54 -82.79
C ARG A 553 -20.97 -18.89 -82.73
N VAL A 554 -21.68 -18.23 -81.83
CA VAL A 554 -23.13 -18.36 -81.64
C VAL A 554 -23.76 -16.99 -81.87
N TYR A 555 -24.55 -16.86 -82.94
CA TYR A 555 -25.22 -15.62 -83.31
C TYR A 555 -26.50 -15.42 -82.49
N LEU A 556 -26.70 -14.20 -81.98
CA LEU A 556 -27.81 -13.79 -81.12
C LEU A 556 -29.03 -13.34 -81.93
N GLU A 557 -28.81 -12.82 -83.14
CA GLU A 557 -29.85 -12.44 -84.09
C GLU A 557 -29.79 -13.33 -85.34
N PRO A 558 -30.88 -13.99 -85.75
CA PRO A 558 -30.91 -14.77 -86.98
C PRO A 558 -31.01 -13.84 -88.21
N SER A 559 -29.89 -13.62 -88.89
CA SER A 559 -29.86 -13.06 -90.23
C SER A 559 -30.47 -14.04 -91.24
N LEU A 560 -31.72 -13.80 -91.67
CA LEU A 560 -32.49 -14.29 -92.85
C LEU A 560 -32.29 -15.72 -93.44
N VAL A 561 -31.56 -16.63 -92.81
CA VAL A 561 -31.47 -18.04 -93.22
C VAL A 561 -31.40 -18.92 -91.99
N SER A 562 -32.54 -19.09 -91.30
CA SER A 562 -32.96 -20.35 -90.66
C SER A 562 -34.11 -20.08 -89.69
N GLU A 563 -35.33 -20.11 -90.21
CA GLU A 563 -36.51 -20.43 -89.40
C GLU A 563 -36.42 -21.92 -89.03
N ILE A 564 -36.47 -22.25 -87.74
CA ILE A 564 -37.28 -23.34 -87.16
C ILE A 564 -37.25 -23.17 -85.63
N GLU A 565 -38.46 -23.02 -85.09
CA GLU A 565 -38.91 -23.24 -83.71
C GLU A 565 -38.53 -22.18 -82.66
N ASN A 566 -39.39 -21.15 -82.52
CA ASN A 566 -40.52 -21.07 -81.57
C ASN A 566 -40.08 -20.93 -80.10
N SER A 567 -40.17 -19.69 -79.57
CA SER A 567 -41.29 -19.22 -78.71
C SER A 567 -41.23 -19.85 -77.32
N LEU A 568 -41.02 -19.11 -76.24
CA LEU A 568 -41.99 -18.16 -75.68
C LEU A 568 -41.30 -17.15 -74.73
N GLN A 569 -41.59 -15.87 -75.00
CA GLN A 569 -41.61 -14.68 -74.14
C GLN A 569 -42.36 -14.87 -72.78
N PRO A 570 -42.56 -13.85 -71.90
CA PRO A 570 -42.11 -12.44 -71.92
C PRO A 570 -41.57 -11.87 -70.58
N GLU A 571 -40.90 -10.72 -70.72
CA GLU A 571 -41.05 -9.40 -70.03
C GLU A 571 -41.30 -9.34 -68.50
N VAL A 572 -40.77 -8.35 -67.75
CA VAL A 572 -41.19 -6.94 -67.78
C VAL A 572 -40.31 -6.13 -66.79
N GLU A 573 -39.74 -5.02 -67.30
CA GLU A 573 -39.59 -3.64 -66.72
C GLU A 573 -38.72 -3.39 -65.47
N GLU A 574 -37.66 -2.57 -65.57
CA GLU A 574 -37.63 -1.09 -65.34
C GLU A 574 -37.59 -0.73 -63.84
N LEU A 575 -36.82 0.21 -63.28
CA LEU A 575 -35.99 1.33 -63.75
C LEU A 575 -35.02 1.72 -62.61
N GLN A 576 -33.85 2.21 -63.04
CA GLN A 576 -33.03 3.32 -62.51
C GLN A 576 -33.49 4.06 -61.24
N GLU A 577 -32.55 4.31 -60.30
CA GLU A 577 -32.02 5.67 -60.04
C GLU A 577 -30.89 5.70 -58.96
N THR A 578 -29.68 5.96 -59.47
CA THR A 578 -28.66 6.93 -59.03
C THR A 578 -28.40 7.27 -57.54
N LEU A 579 -27.13 7.03 -57.16
CA LEU A 579 -26.29 7.71 -56.17
C LEU A 579 -26.52 9.22 -56.03
N VAL A 580 -26.28 9.80 -54.83
CA VAL A 580 -25.32 10.90 -54.54
C VAL A 580 -25.19 11.12 -53.02
N LEU A 581 -23.96 11.07 -52.50
CA LEU A 581 -23.40 11.86 -51.37
C LEU A 581 -22.54 12.97 -52.03
N PRO A 582 -22.33 14.21 -51.47
CA PRO A 582 -21.40 14.38 -50.33
C PRO A 582 -21.45 15.68 -49.47
N SER A 583 -20.63 15.68 -48.39
CA SER A 583 -19.74 16.76 -47.85
C SER A 583 -20.35 18.00 -47.16
N GLU A 584 -19.67 18.77 -46.29
CA GLU A 584 -18.48 18.73 -45.39
C GLU A 584 -18.64 19.99 -44.49
N ASP A 585 -17.98 19.97 -43.33
CA ASP A 585 -17.43 21.08 -42.51
C ASP A 585 -18.25 22.31 -42.09
N GLU A 586 -18.21 22.66 -40.79
CA GLU A 586 -17.34 23.75 -40.29
C GLU A 586 -17.45 23.98 -38.76
N GLN A 587 -16.39 24.61 -38.26
CA GLN A 587 -15.92 24.81 -36.89
C GLN A 587 -16.78 25.78 -36.04
N SER A 588 -16.63 25.71 -34.71
CA SER A 588 -16.63 26.91 -33.86
C SER A 588 -15.84 26.68 -32.57
N THR A 589 -14.78 27.48 -32.44
CA THR A 589 -13.97 27.81 -31.26
C THR A 589 -14.76 28.63 -30.23
N VAL A 590 -14.06 29.13 -29.19
CA VAL A 590 -14.40 30.17 -28.17
C VAL A 590 -14.56 29.53 -26.77
N GLU A 591 -13.87 29.91 -25.68
CA GLU A 591 -13.11 31.11 -25.32
C GLU A 591 -12.14 30.80 -24.15
N SER A 592 -11.00 31.49 -24.15
CA SER A 592 -10.08 31.62 -23.03
C SER A 592 -10.26 32.98 -22.37
N ASP A 593 -10.43 33.02 -21.05
CA ASP A 593 -10.07 34.17 -20.21
C ASP A 593 -10.09 33.67 -18.73
N LEU A 594 -9.12 33.89 -17.85
CA LEU A 594 -8.68 35.17 -17.32
C LEU A 594 -7.29 35.03 -16.64
N GLY A 595 -6.54 36.13 -16.66
CA GLY A 595 -5.12 36.22 -16.35
C GLY A 595 -4.69 35.90 -14.91
N ASP A 596 -3.50 35.32 -14.82
CA ASP A 596 -2.79 35.06 -13.58
C ASP A 596 -1.39 35.67 -13.61
N THR A 597 -1.16 36.64 -12.72
CA THR A 597 0.15 37.19 -12.38
C THR A 597 1.13 36.09 -11.93
N GLU A 598 2.40 36.18 -12.31
CA GLU A 598 3.41 35.14 -12.05
C GLU A 598 3.61 34.78 -10.57
N GLU A 599 3.34 35.70 -9.65
CA GLU A 599 3.33 35.42 -8.21
C GLU A 599 2.20 34.45 -7.79
N ALA A 600 1.06 34.48 -8.48
CA ALA A 600 -0.06 33.56 -8.24
C ALA A 600 0.22 32.16 -8.79
N LYS A 601 1.00 32.04 -9.89
CA LYS A 601 1.43 30.75 -10.44
C LYS A 601 2.48 30.06 -9.58
N ILE A 602 3.44 30.81 -9.03
CA ILE A 602 4.44 30.29 -8.09
C ILE A 602 3.78 29.83 -6.80
N LYS A 603 2.85 30.62 -6.23
CA LYS A 603 2.08 30.21 -5.05
C LYS A 603 1.20 28.98 -5.31
N ARG A 604 0.54 28.91 -6.48
CA ARG A 604 -0.23 27.72 -6.88
C ARG A 604 0.66 26.50 -7.05
N ALA A 605 1.86 26.64 -7.60
CA ALA A 605 2.81 25.54 -7.75
C ALA A 605 3.28 25.01 -6.37
N ASP A 606 3.56 25.89 -5.42
CA ASP A 606 3.92 25.52 -4.04
C ASP A 606 2.74 24.89 -3.29
N ASP A 607 1.52 25.42 -3.45
CA ASP A 607 0.30 24.85 -2.86
C ASP A 607 -0.04 23.48 -3.48
N ILE A 608 0.09 23.32 -4.80
CA ILE A 608 -0.09 22.05 -5.52
C ILE A 608 0.96 21.04 -5.04
N LYS A 609 2.22 21.46 -4.87
CA LYS A 609 3.28 20.59 -4.36
C LYS A 609 3.03 20.16 -2.92
N TYR A 610 2.64 21.09 -2.04
CA TYR A 610 2.26 20.77 -0.66
C TYR A 610 1.07 19.80 -0.60
N VAL A 611 0.04 20.03 -1.42
CA VAL A 611 -1.13 19.15 -1.52
C VAL A 611 -0.74 17.78 -2.07
N GLN A 612 0.11 17.69 -3.10
CA GLN A 612 0.54 16.41 -3.67
C GLN A 612 1.42 15.59 -2.71
N GLU A 613 2.37 16.24 -2.04
CA GLU A 613 3.36 15.57 -1.17
C GLU A 613 2.79 15.25 0.22
N THR A 614 1.99 16.15 0.79
CA THR A 614 1.56 16.05 2.21
C THR A 614 0.12 15.54 2.35
N VAL A 615 -0.80 16.00 1.49
CA VAL A 615 -2.24 15.74 1.62
C VAL A 615 -2.72 14.65 0.64
N GLY A 616 -2.05 14.48 -0.49
CA GLY A 616 -2.56 13.74 -1.65
C GLY A 616 -2.54 12.22 -1.47
N VAL A 617 -1.58 11.67 -0.74
CA VAL A 617 -1.58 10.24 -0.37
C VAL A 617 -2.70 9.91 0.64
N PRO A 618 -2.85 10.65 1.76
CA PRO A 618 -3.96 10.44 2.69
C PRO A 618 -5.32 10.63 2.04
N LEU A 619 -5.50 11.67 1.22
CA LEU A 619 -6.79 11.94 0.57
C LEU A 619 -7.17 10.84 -0.43
N ARG A 620 -6.22 10.34 -1.24
CA ARG A 620 -6.47 9.23 -2.19
C ARG A 620 -6.85 7.95 -1.47
N LYS A 621 -6.14 7.60 -0.40
CA LYS A 621 -6.45 6.40 0.41
C LYS A 621 -7.78 6.55 1.15
N GLY A 622 -8.05 7.73 1.69
CA GLY A 622 -9.31 8.05 2.36
C GLY A 622 -10.49 7.97 1.40
N LEU A 623 -10.41 8.63 0.24
CA LEU A 623 -11.46 8.58 -0.79
C LEU A 623 -11.68 7.17 -1.33
N ALA A 624 -10.60 6.40 -1.57
CA ALA A 624 -10.72 5.00 -1.98
C ALA A 624 -11.44 4.14 -0.93
N LEU A 625 -11.12 4.33 0.36
CA LEU A 625 -11.81 3.62 1.46
C LEU A 625 -13.25 4.09 1.65
N THR A 626 -13.53 5.37 1.41
CA THR A 626 -14.89 5.93 1.49
C THR A 626 -15.75 5.36 0.35
N PHE A 627 -15.18 5.22 -0.85
CA PHE A 627 -15.82 4.56 -1.99
C PHE A 627 -16.02 3.06 -1.77
N LEU A 628 -15.03 2.38 -1.18
CA LEU A 628 -15.09 0.94 -0.90
C LEU A 628 -16.12 0.57 0.18
N HIS A 629 -16.21 1.36 1.24
CA HIS A 629 -17.05 1.05 2.40
C HIS A 629 -18.44 1.70 2.37
N GLN A 630 -18.67 2.64 1.45
CA GLN A 630 -19.94 3.39 1.28
C GLN A 630 -20.63 3.74 2.62
N PRO A 631 -19.93 4.43 3.54
CA PRO A 631 -20.49 4.77 4.85
C PRO A 631 -21.67 5.75 4.71
N GLU A 632 -22.62 5.69 5.65
CA GLU A 632 -23.81 6.56 5.66
C GLU A 632 -23.47 8.06 5.65
N ASP A 633 -22.38 8.45 6.32
CA ASP A 633 -21.80 9.80 6.20
C ASP A 633 -20.37 9.72 5.64
N PRO A 634 -20.20 9.90 4.32
CA PRO A 634 -18.89 9.84 3.66
C PRO A 634 -17.98 11.02 4.02
N ILE A 635 -18.54 12.16 4.45
CA ILE A 635 -17.76 13.34 4.83
C ILE A 635 -17.18 13.14 6.22
N GLU A 636 -17.99 12.70 7.19
CA GLU A 636 -17.52 12.43 8.55
C GLU A 636 -16.52 11.26 8.60
N PHE A 637 -16.75 10.22 7.79
CA PHE A 637 -15.84 9.09 7.67
C PHE A 637 -14.47 9.50 7.13
N LEU A 638 -14.45 10.30 6.05
CA LEU A 638 -13.22 10.81 5.46
C LEU A 638 -12.46 11.73 6.44
N ALA A 639 -13.18 12.60 7.17
CA ALA A 639 -12.58 13.49 8.16
C ALA A 639 -11.89 12.70 9.30
N LYS A 640 -12.56 11.70 9.88
CA LYS A 640 -11.98 10.82 10.91
C LYS A 640 -10.78 10.03 10.40
N PHE A 641 -10.83 9.57 9.15
CA PHE A 641 -9.71 8.88 8.52
C PHE A 641 -8.48 9.78 8.37
N LEU A 642 -8.66 11.01 7.87
CA LEU A 642 -7.57 11.97 7.68
C LEU A 642 -6.94 12.39 9.02
N GLU A 643 -7.75 12.60 10.06
CA GLU A 643 -7.29 12.92 11.41
C GLU A 643 -6.47 11.77 12.02
N LYS A 644 -6.93 10.53 11.87
CA LYS A 644 -6.19 9.34 12.32
C LYS A 644 -4.87 9.19 11.57
N TYR A 645 -4.88 9.36 10.25
CA TYR A 645 -3.68 9.25 9.42
C TYR A 645 -2.61 10.29 9.80
N HIS A 646 -3.04 11.53 10.08
CA HIS A 646 -2.13 12.59 10.56
C HIS A 646 -1.50 12.25 11.92
N ASN A 647 -2.30 11.76 12.86
CA ASN A 647 -1.81 11.35 14.19
C ASN A 647 -0.83 10.17 14.12
N ASP A 648 -1.05 9.22 13.22
CA ASP A 648 -0.17 8.07 13.03
C ASP A 648 1.16 8.47 12.37
N GLN A 649 1.17 9.41 11.41
CA GLN A 649 2.40 9.98 10.86
C GLN A 649 3.23 10.75 11.91
N GLN A 650 2.60 11.54 12.78
CA GLN A 650 3.31 12.23 13.87
C GLN A 650 3.97 11.23 14.83
N LYS A 651 3.26 10.16 15.20
CA LYS A 651 3.82 9.08 16.05
C LYS A 651 4.96 8.34 15.36
N GLU A 652 4.87 8.12 14.05
CA GLU A 652 5.91 7.44 13.28
C GLU A 652 7.17 8.31 13.11
N ALA A 653 7.00 9.63 12.94
CA ALA A 653 8.08 10.62 12.96
C ALA A 653 8.77 10.70 14.34
N GLU A 654 8.01 10.66 15.43
CA GLU A 654 8.57 10.60 16.79
C GLU A 654 9.35 9.30 17.04
N ARG A 655 8.85 8.15 16.55
CA ARG A 655 9.51 6.83 16.63
C ARG A 655 10.80 6.78 15.81
N THR A 656 10.80 7.34 14.60
CA THR A 656 12.02 7.43 13.79
C THR A 656 13.05 8.34 14.44
N ARG A 657 12.63 9.48 15.02
CA ARG A 657 13.51 10.40 15.78
C ARG A 657 14.12 9.75 17.03
N THR A 658 13.35 8.93 17.76
CA THR A 658 13.88 8.17 18.90
C THR A 658 14.84 7.06 18.46
N ARG A 659 14.60 6.41 17.31
CA ARG A 659 15.51 5.40 16.74
C ARG A 659 16.82 6.01 16.24
N THR A 660 16.80 7.18 15.61
CA THR A 660 18.02 7.90 15.20
C THR A 660 18.80 8.41 16.42
N LEU A 661 18.12 8.94 17.44
CA LEU A 661 18.76 9.27 18.72
C LEU A 661 19.40 8.05 19.39
N HIS A 662 18.72 6.90 19.40
CA HIS A 662 19.26 5.67 19.97
C HIS A 662 20.51 5.18 19.20
N ARG A 663 20.49 5.21 17.86
CA ARG A 663 21.68 4.91 17.04
C ARG A 663 22.83 5.88 17.29
N PHE A 664 22.53 7.17 17.45
CA PHE A 664 23.54 8.19 17.77
C PHE A 664 24.18 7.94 19.15
N TYR A 665 23.39 7.62 20.17
CA TYR A 665 23.91 7.23 21.49
C TYR A 665 24.72 5.93 21.45
N GLN A 666 24.33 4.97 20.61
CA GLN A 666 25.05 3.72 20.45
C GLN A 666 26.39 3.92 19.71
N GLN A 667 26.46 4.82 18.73
CA GLN A 667 27.70 5.25 18.09
C GLN A 667 28.64 5.96 19.06
N ILE A 668 28.12 6.84 19.91
CA ILE A 668 28.90 7.51 20.97
C ILE A 668 29.41 6.50 22.00
N ALA A 669 28.57 5.55 22.43
CA ALA A 669 28.98 4.50 23.35
C ALA A 669 30.10 3.62 22.77
N ASN A 670 30.02 3.29 21.48
CA ASN A 670 31.06 2.51 20.80
C ASN A 670 32.37 3.29 20.61
N THR A 671 32.31 4.59 20.32
CA THR A 671 33.51 5.43 20.25
C THR A 671 34.17 5.63 21.62
N LEU A 672 33.39 5.75 22.69
CA LEU A 672 33.89 5.81 24.07
C LEU A 672 34.47 4.47 24.55
N LEU A 673 33.95 3.34 24.06
CA LEU A 673 34.52 2.00 24.30
C LEU A 673 35.87 1.82 23.59
N CYS A 674 36.01 2.29 22.35
CA CYS A 674 37.30 2.29 21.64
C CYS A 674 38.33 3.23 22.30
N ALA A 675 37.90 4.37 22.83
CA ALA A 675 38.79 5.30 23.53
C ALA A 675 39.26 4.80 24.93
N LYS A 676 38.63 3.76 25.48
CA LYS A 676 39.02 3.11 26.74
C LYS A 676 40.03 1.96 26.57
N GLN A 677 40.31 1.55 25.33
CA GLN A 677 41.25 0.48 24.99
C GLN A 677 42.60 1.00 24.48
N LEU A 678 42.77 2.32 24.41
CA LEU A 678 44.05 3.03 24.34
C LEU A 678 44.39 3.57 25.73
#